data_AF-A0A1D9MI67-F1
#
_entry.id   AF-A0A1D9MI67-F1
#
_cell.length_a   1.000
_cell.length_b   1.000
_cell.length_c   1.000
_cell.angle_alpha   90.00
_cell.angle_beta   90.00
_cell.angle_gamma   90.00
#
_symmetry.space_group_name_H-M   'P 1'
#
loop_
_entity.id
_entity.type
_entity.pdbx_description
1 polymer ?
#
loop_
_entity_poly.entity_id
_entity_poly.type
_entity_poly.pdbx_seq_one_letter_code
_entity_poly.pdbx_strand_id
1 'polypeptide(L)'
;MDAKQEFIKLKNEVYTLAETNGELIPYSFFSLFADELTSNYQLPDIEQVRFSLDRPSMLVTGYCGLPENSPDFLDGKGPITLIASEWVEELETLTKTNLDTLIRKVLRFVDYAINKPRFWNDLEETNPAFNLAYVIRDSIRKNRISEFRIVIFTPKTLSKSIKSLRAENINDIPLVIDVWDLKRWENWRNSQTEHEPIEVDLDKDFSPFAALRMPQLKGEQEVFLTAIPGKTLAQLYERWKTRLLEQNVRLFLQNRTSVNRGIRETLKSEPEKFLIYNNGITATAEEVEFNSELPGSNTGTIHKMTNFQIVNGGQTTASIFSAYDNGYDISNVSVQMKLTRVSSEQTTELVPLISRYANSQNKVSNADFFSNHKFHIWMENLSRRLLAPRTGDTLVQTKWFYERTRGQYESEKSFERTRVQKQNFESTYPKPQRFNKTDLAKYYVSWTDEGYKVNLGAEKNFLHFAQVITEKWDSSQDDFNEYFYKEIIAKKIIFDRTRSLIMKQDWYEKGGYLAQHIPLTIGLIRLAAAKRGLSVDFMRVWDKQEVGPALEAAIITCSEMAHTILMNPDKGYRNISEWAKREKCWEKLSENIPEMPKDFENCLIDPRTVKEKKSEAKKQGHVDNEYYLQKQVIDAGTEFWRQVQKTCNENALASQKELDILNHLIRKSYVSPEQAKVLKFLLNKLNKYGLNYTLPDNHD
;
A
#
# COMPACT_ATOMS: atom_id res chain seq x y z
N MET A 1 7.75 18.91 4.12
CA MET A 1 8.02 20.36 3.95
C MET A 1 8.73 20.92 5.18
N ASP A 2 8.95 22.24 5.29
CA ASP A 2 9.42 22.87 6.54
C ASP A 2 8.26 22.88 7.57
N ALA A 3 8.48 22.34 8.77
CA ALA A 3 7.45 22.20 9.81
C ALA A 3 6.78 23.54 10.18
N LYS A 4 7.49 24.65 9.97
CA LYS A 4 6.95 26.00 10.18
C LYS A 4 5.87 26.37 9.16
N GLN A 5 6.03 25.98 7.90
CA GLN A 5 5.05 26.25 6.84
C GLN A 5 3.76 25.46 7.08
N GLU A 6 3.90 24.19 7.46
CA GLU A 6 2.74 23.34 7.78
C GLU A 6 1.96 23.82 8.99
N PHE A 7 2.66 24.27 10.03
CA PHE A 7 1.99 24.88 11.19
C PHE A 7 1.18 26.12 10.79
N ILE A 8 1.73 26.98 9.93
CA ILE A 8 1.03 28.18 9.44
C ILE A 8 -0.21 27.79 8.62
N LYS A 9 -0.10 26.78 7.76
CA LYS A 9 -1.23 26.26 6.97
C LYS A 9 -2.35 25.75 7.87
N LEU A 10 -2.02 24.86 8.81
CA LEU A 10 -2.96 24.34 9.80
C LEU A 10 -3.60 25.48 10.62
N LYS A 11 -2.80 26.46 11.05
CA LYS A 11 -3.28 27.62 11.81
C LYS A 11 -4.31 28.44 11.04
N ASN A 12 -4.07 28.69 9.76
CA ASN A 12 -5.02 29.42 8.91
C ASN A 12 -6.33 28.64 8.71
N GLU A 13 -6.26 27.31 8.52
CA GLU A 13 -7.43 26.45 8.41
C GLU A 13 -8.28 26.49 9.69
N VAL A 14 -7.64 26.34 10.86
CA VAL A 14 -8.31 26.40 12.16
C VAL A 14 -8.96 27.76 12.40
N TYR A 15 -8.29 28.86 12.06
CA TYR A 15 -8.85 30.20 12.19
C TYR A 15 -10.04 30.44 11.27
N THR A 16 -9.94 29.99 10.01
CA THR A 16 -11.05 30.08 9.06
C THR A 16 -12.26 29.30 9.57
N LEU A 17 -12.03 28.10 10.13
CA LEU A 17 -13.09 27.29 10.72
C LEU A 17 -13.71 27.92 11.97
N ALA A 18 -12.89 28.52 12.84
CA ALA A 18 -13.34 29.24 14.03
C ALA A 18 -14.21 30.44 13.68
N GLU A 19 -13.80 31.23 12.67
CA GLU A 19 -14.59 32.36 12.15
C GLU A 19 -15.89 31.90 11.52
N THR A 20 -15.86 30.83 10.72
CA THR A 20 -17.05 30.31 10.01
C THR A 20 -18.08 29.75 10.98
N ASN A 21 -17.65 29.02 12.01
CA ASN A 21 -18.54 28.34 12.95
C ASN A 21 -18.85 29.17 14.21
N GLY A 22 -18.19 30.31 14.41
CA GLY A 22 -18.33 31.14 15.60
C GLY A 22 -17.85 30.44 16.88
N GLU A 23 -16.85 29.55 16.77
CA GLU A 23 -16.34 28.74 17.87
C GLU A 23 -14.98 29.22 18.37
N LEU A 24 -14.62 28.86 19.60
CA LEU A 24 -13.28 29.12 20.12
C LEU A 24 -12.24 28.29 19.36
N ILE A 25 -11.10 28.91 19.04
CA ILE A 25 -9.99 28.30 18.29
C ILE A 25 -9.61 26.88 18.77
N PRO A 26 -9.45 26.60 20.08
CA PRO A 26 -9.11 25.24 20.53
C PRO A 26 -10.17 24.19 20.18
N TYR A 27 -11.45 24.58 20.13
CA TYR A 27 -12.54 23.69 19.74
C TYR A 27 -12.58 23.48 18.22
N SER A 28 -12.36 24.54 17.44
CA SER A 28 -12.26 24.41 15.98
C SER A 28 -11.07 23.54 15.57
N PHE A 29 -9.93 23.62 16.28
CA PHE A 29 -8.80 22.71 16.06
C PHE A 29 -9.19 21.25 16.34
N PHE A 30 -9.88 21.00 17.45
CA PHE A 30 -10.38 19.66 17.75
C PHE A 30 -11.38 19.17 16.69
N SER A 31 -12.33 19.99 16.26
CA SER A 31 -13.32 19.64 15.25
C SER A 31 -12.68 19.33 13.90
N LEU A 32 -11.71 20.12 13.45
CA LEU A 32 -10.96 19.85 12.23
C LEU A 32 -10.33 18.44 12.26
N PHE A 33 -9.63 18.10 13.35
CA PHE A 33 -9.02 16.79 13.51
C PHE A 33 -10.06 15.68 13.66
N ALA A 34 -11.11 15.91 14.45
CA ALA A 34 -12.15 14.93 14.67
C ALA A 34 -12.90 14.58 13.38
N ASP A 35 -13.30 15.59 12.60
CA ASP A 35 -14.05 15.44 11.36
C ASP A 35 -13.22 14.71 10.30
N GLU A 36 -11.96 15.09 10.11
CA GLU A 36 -11.08 14.43 9.14
C GLU A 36 -10.72 13.01 9.53
N LEU A 37 -10.43 12.75 10.82
CA LEU A 37 -10.11 11.40 11.27
C LEU A 37 -11.34 10.48 11.28
N THR A 38 -12.52 11.01 11.55
CA THR A 38 -13.79 10.25 11.49
C THR A 38 -14.19 9.97 10.04
N SER A 39 -14.18 11.00 9.17
CA SER A 39 -14.55 10.89 7.75
C SER A 39 -13.67 9.92 6.97
N ASN A 40 -12.45 9.68 7.44
CA ASN A 40 -11.49 8.74 6.86
C ASN A 40 -11.33 7.44 7.68
N TYR A 41 -12.28 7.16 8.58
CA TYR A 41 -12.35 5.94 9.41
C TYR A 41 -11.09 5.62 10.24
N GLN A 42 -10.29 6.65 10.58
CA GLN A 42 -9.14 6.50 11.49
C GLN A 42 -9.59 6.41 12.96
N LEU A 43 -10.71 7.04 13.30
CA LEU A 43 -11.40 6.92 14.58
C LEU A 43 -12.89 6.68 14.33
N PRO A 44 -13.59 5.93 15.20
CA PRO A 44 -15.05 5.87 15.21
C PRO A 44 -15.64 7.26 15.46
N ASP A 45 -16.95 7.42 15.22
CA ASP A 45 -17.69 8.65 15.47
C ASP A 45 -17.35 9.23 16.85
N ILE A 46 -16.84 10.47 16.83
CA ILE A 46 -16.36 11.17 18.02
C ILE A 46 -17.49 11.98 18.63
N GLU A 47 -17.82 11.66 19.88
CA GLU A 47 -18.69 12.49 20.70
C GLU A 47 -17.88 13.61 21.36
N GLN A 48 -18.34 14.85 21.18
CA GLN A 48 -17.66 16.02 21.75
C GLN A 48 -18.05 16.22 23.21
N VAL A 49 -17.05 16.48 24.06
CA VAL A 49 -17.22 16.67 25.51
C VAL A 49 -16.80 18.07 25.95
N ARG A 50 -15.73 18.61 25.36
CA ARG A 50 -15.20 19.97 25.64
C ARG A 50 -14.95 20.25 27.13
N PHE A 51 -14.56 19.24 27.91
CA PHE A 51 -14.35 19.37 29.35
C PHE A 51 -12.90 19.73 29.70
N SER A 52 -12.72 20.76 30.52
CA SER A 52 -11.44 21.16 31.10
C SER A 52 -11.65 21.74 32.49
N LEU A 53 -10.81 21.35 33.44
CA LEU A 53 -10.73 21.93 34.78
C LEU A 53 -9.28 22.22 35.13
N ASP A 54 -9.03 23.30 35.86
CA ASP A 54 -7.68 23.65 36.31
C ASP A 54 -7.33 23.03 37.66
N ARG A 55 -8.31 22.89 38.56
CA ARG A 55 -8.12 22.36 39.92
C ARG A 55 -9.30 21.49 40.36
N PRO A 56 -9.14 20.16 40.44
CA PRO A 56 -7.97 19.40 39.97
C PRO A 56 -7.82 19.47 38.45
N SER A 57 -6.57 19.52 37.94
CA SER A 57 -6.35 19.65 36.49
C SER A 57 -6.81 18.42 35.72
N MET A 58 -7.78 18.59 34.80
CA MET A 58 -8.41 17.56 33.98
C MET A 58 -8.69 18.10 32.57
N LEU A 59 -8.68 17.23 31.57
CA LEU A 59 -8.95 17.59 30.18
C LEU A 59 -9.50 16.36 29.45
N VAL A 60 -10.70 16.47 28.88
CA VAL A 60 -11.28 15.51 27.94
C VAL A 60 -12.10 16.30 26.92
N THR A 61 -11.60 16.38 25.69
CA THR A 61 -12.25 17.16 24.62
C THR A 61 -13.31 16.35 23.89
N GLY A 62 -13.15 15.03 23.82
CA GLY A 62 -14.14 14.12 23.24
C GLY A 62 -13.85 12.67 23.59
N TYR A 63 -14.70 11.76 23.12
CA TYR A 63 -14.52 10.32 23.28
C TYR A 63 -15.17 9.54 22.13
N CYS A 64 -14.73 8.32 21.90
CA CYS A 64 -15.31 7.44 20.88
C CYS A 64 -15.05 5.95 21.20
N GLY A 65 -15.62 5.08 20.35
CA GLY A 65 -15.44 3.65 20.44
C GLY A 65 -16.03 3.08 21.72
N LEU A 66 -17.32 3.33 21.99
CA LEU A 66 -18.04 2.71 23.10
C LEU A 66 -17.95 1.17 23.01
N PRO A 67 -17.82 0.45 24.15
CA PRO A 67 -17.72 -1.01 24.12
C PRO A 67 -18.82 -1.69 23.29
N GLU A 68 -20.06 -1.24 23.43
CA GLU A 68 -21.25 -1.80 22.78
C GLU A 68 -21.28 -1.59 21.26
N ASN A 69 -20.58 -0.56 20.77
CA ASN A 69 -20.54 -0.17 19.37
C ASN A 69 -19.24 -0.62 18.68
N SER A 70 -18.38 -1.36 19.39
CA SER A 70 -17.11 -1.84 18.83
C SER A 70 -17.33 -3.08 17.95
N PRO A 71 -16.70 -3.15 16.76
CA PRO A 71 -16.64 -4.38 15.96
C PRO A 71 -15.99 -5.55 16.72
N ASP A 72 -15.22 -5.26 17.77
CA ASP A 72 -14.51 -6.21 18.62
C ASP A 72 -15.37 -6.68 19.82
N PHE A 73 -16.64 -6.28 19.90
CA PHE A 73 -17.59 -6.68 20.96
C PHE A 73 -18.09 -8.12 20.82
N LEU A 74 -17.21 -9.05 20.43
CA LEU A 74 -17.55 -10.46 20.25
C LEU A 74 -17.44 -11.26 21.57
N ASP A 75 -16.76 -10.71 22.59
CA ASP A 75 -16.59 -11.30 23.93
C ASP A 75 -17.25 -10.48 25.07
N GLY A 76 -18.15 -9.54 24.73
CA GLY A 76 -18.83 -8.67 25.69
C GLY A 76 -17.97 -7.55 26.28
N LYS A 77 -16.78 -7.30 25.72
CA LYS A 77 -15.90 -6.18 26.05
C LYS A 77 -15.43 -5.44 24.79
N GLY A 78 -15.17 -4.14 24.89
CA GLY A 78 -14.61 -3.31 23.81
C GLY A 78 -13.74 -2.18 24.36
N PRO A 79 -12.96 -1.51 23.50
CA PRO A 79 -12.12 -0.39 23.93
C PRO A 79 -12.99 0.79 24.41
N ILE A 80 -12.39 1.78 25.04
CA ILE A 80 -12.97 3.12 25.16
C ILE A 80 -11.89 4.15 24.86
N THR A 81 -12.15 5.07 23.94
CA THR A 81 -11.17 6.06 23.49
C THR A 81 -11.51 7.43 24.05
N LEU A 82 -10.59 8.03 24.80
CA LEU A 82 -10.67 9.37 25.36
C LEU A 82 -9.73 10.29 24.60
N ILE A 83 -10.23 11.44 24.17
CA ILE A 83 -9.48 12.39 23.35
C ILE A 83 -9.18 13.65 24.15
N ALA A 84 -7.91 14.08 24.14
CA ALA A 84 -7.48 15.36 24.68
C ALA A 84 -6.84 16.20 23.57
N SER A 85 -7.42 17.36 23.32
CA SER A 85 -6.90 18.32 22.33
C SER A 85 -6.24 19.51 23.04
N GLU A 86 -5.02 19.86 22.61
CA GLU A 86 -4.29 21.04 23.07
C GLU A 86 -3.90 21.91 21.88
N TRP A 87 -4.41 23.15 21.84
CA TRP A 87 -4.01 24.18 20.89
C TRP A 87 -2.84 25.02 21.42
N VAL A 88 -1.96 25.47 20.53
CA VAL A 88 -0.92 26.46 20.83
C VAL A 88 -0.82 27.49 19.71
N GLU A 89 -0.45 28.71 20.07
CA GLU A 89 -0.36 29.84 19.14
C GLU A 89 0.93 29.84 18.30
N GLU A 90 1.98 29.19 18.79
CA GLU A 90 3.29 29.10 18.14
C GLU A 90 3.73 27.65 18.00
N LEU A 91 4.60 27.40 17.02
CA LEU A 91 5.15 26.07 16.80
C LEU A 91 6.07 25.67 17.96
N GLU A 92 5.61 24.72 18.76
CA GLU A 92 6.36 24.18 19.90
C GLU A 92 6.71 22.69 19.69
N THR A 93 7.68 22.20 20.48
CA THR A 93 7.98 20.78 20.58
C THR A 93 7.26 20.16 21.76
N LEU A 94 6.55 19.05 21.53
CA LEU A 94 5.92 18.26 22.59
C LEU A 94 6.99 17.43 23.31
N THR A 95 7.36 17.88 24.51
CA THR A 95 8.30 17.16 25.39
C THR A 95 7.61 16.01 26.12
N LYS A 96 8.40 15.04 26.64
CA LYS A 96 7.86 13.94 27.44
C LYS A 96 7.09 14.45 28.66
N THR A 97 7.61 15.47 29.33
CA THR A 97 6.99 16.08 30.51
C THR A 97 5.63 16.69 30.19
N ASN A 98 5.48 17.36 29.04
CA ASN A 98 4.20 17.94 28.61
C ASN A 98 3.21 16.84 28.23
N LEU A 99 3.66 15.83 27.49
CA LEU A 99 2.84 14.69 27.11
C LEU A 99 2.32 13.91 28.34
N ASP A 100 3.20 13.58 29.28
CA ASP A 100 2.84 12.93 30.55
C ASP A 100 1.84 13.79 31.35
N THR A 101 1.91 15.12 31.22
CA THR A 101 0.95 16.03 31.87
C THR A 101 -0.42 15.95 31.25
N LEU A 102 -0.52 15.93 29.91
CA LEU A 102 -1.80 15.73 29.20
C LEU A 102 -2.43 14.39 29.54
N ILE A 103 -1.63 13.31 29.54
CA ILE A 103 -2.08 11.97 29.92
C ILE A 103 -2.61 11.97 31.36
N ARG A 104 -1.87 12.56 32.31
CA ARG A 104 -2.32 12.67 33.71
C ARG A 104 -3.63 13.43 33.86
N LYS A 105 -3.90 14.46 33.05
CA LYS A 105 -5.17 15.20 33.08
C LYS A 105 -6.35 14.29 32.68
N VAL A 106 -6.19 13.48 31.64
CA VAL A 106 -7.21 12.51 31.19
C VAL A 106 -7.39 11.41 32.23
N LEU A 107 -6.30 10.82 32.73
CA LEU A 107 -6.36 9.76 33.75
C LEU A 107 -7.03 10.23 35.04
N ARG A 108 -6.83 11.50 35.42
CA ARG A 108 -7.48 12.08 36.59
C ARG A 108 -8.99 12.20 36.41
N PHE A 109 -9.46 12.53 35.19
CA PHE A 109 -10.88 12.50 34.89
C PHE A 109 -11.46 11.10 35.06
N VAL A 110 -10.79 10.06 34.53
CA VAL A 110 -11.19 8.66 34.67
C VAL A 110 -11.25 8.25 36.14
N ASP A 111 -10.21 8.55 36.93
CA ASP A 111 -10.18 8.27 38.37
C ASP A 111 -11.35 8.93 39.11
N TYR A 112 -11.65 10.20 38.81
CA TYR A 112 -12.76 10.90 39.47
C TYR A 112 -14.12 10.36 39.07
N ALA A 113 -14.32 10.04 37.79
CA ALA A 113 -15.54 9.40 37.30
C ALA A 113 -15.83 8.07 38.04
N ILE A 114 -14.78 7.29 38.34
CA ILE A 114 -14.90 5.99 38.99
C ILE A 114 -15.04 6.13 40.52
N ASN A 115 -14.15 6.90 41.13
CA ASN A 115 -13.87 6.81 42.58
C ASN A 115 -14.41 7.99 43.40
N LYS A 116 -14.90 9.08 42.78
CA LYS A 116 -15.31 10.29 43.52
C LYS A 116 -16.80 10.61 43.32
N PRO A 117 -17.70 10.16 44.22
CA PRO A 117 -19.14 10.43 44.11
C PRO A 117 -19.52 11.92 44.02
N ARG A 118 -18.77 12.82 44.69
CA ARG A 118 -19.02 14.27 44.62
C ARG A 118 -18.78 14.87 43.24
N PHE A 119 -17.87 14.29 42.44
CA PHE A 119 -17.58 14.75 41.09
C PHE A 119 -18.84 14.75 40.20
N TRP A 120 -19.77 13.84 40.46
CA TRP A 120 -21.03 13.73 39.72
C TRP A 120 -22.06 14.78 40.14
N ASN A 121 -22.07 15.15 41.42
CA ASN A 121 -22.96 16.19 41.93
C ASN A 121 -22.55 17.59 41.45
N ASP A 122 -21.27 17.75 41.14
CA ASP A 122 -20.69 18.99 40.63
C ASP A 122 -20.84 19.11 39.10
N LEU A 123 -21.23 18.04 38.40
CA LEU A 123 -21.49 18.03 36.96
C LEU A 123 -23.00 18.17 36.70
N GLU A 124 -23.40 19.14 35.89
CA GLU A 124 -24.78 19.25 35.42
C GLU A 124 -25.14 18.04 34.54
N GLU A 125 -26.34 17.47 34.70
CA GLU A 125 -26.79 16.30 33.94
C GLU A 125 -26.86 16.54 32.41
N THR A 126 -26.97 17.81 32.00
CA THR A 126 -26.93 18.23 30.59
C THR A 126 -25.51 18.36 30.03
N ASN A 127 -24.48 18.28 30.88
CA ASN A 127 -23.09 18.41 30.46
C ASN A 127 -22.60 17.09 29.83
N PRO A 128 -22.06 17.07 28.60
CA PRO A 128 -21.49 15.87 27.98
C PRO A 128 -20.45 15.13 28.85
N ALA A 129 -19.75 15.82 29.74
CA ALA A 129 -18.82 15.22 30.68
C ALA A 129 -19.51 14.30 31.70
N PHE A 130 -20.77 14.60 32.07
CA PHE A 130 -21.59 13.73 32.92
C PHE A 130 -21.90 12.42 32.21
N ASN A 131 -22.31 12.48 30.94
CA ASN A 131 -22.58 11.29 30.13
C ASN A 131 -21.33 10.42 29.96
N LEU A 132 -20.18 11.03 29.68
CA LEU A 132 -18.92 10.30 29.61
C LEU A 132 -18.56 9.62 30.94
N ALA A 133 -18.70 10.32 32.06
CA ALA A 133 -18.47 9.74 33.38
C ALA A 133 -19.41 8.55 33.64
N TYR A 134 -20.69 8.67 33.25
CA TYR A 134 -21.69 7.59 33.25
C TYR A 134 -21.23 6.36 32.49
N VAL A 135 -20.89 6.55 31.22
CA VAL A 135 -20.42 5.51 30.33
C VAL A 135 -19.21 4.76 30.91
N ILE A 136 -18.19 5.48 31.38
CA ILE A 136 -16.96 4.87 31.93
C ILE A 136 -17.31 3.99 33.13
N ARG A 137 -18.07 4.52 34.08
CA ARG A 137 -18.39 3.82 35.33
C ARG A 137 -19.29 2.61 35.09
N ASP A 138 -20.32 2.76 34.26
CA ASP A 138 -21.22 1.66 33.91
C ASP A 138 -20.48 0.54 33.17
N SER A 139 -19.62 0.90 32.21
CA SER A 139 -18.81 -0.04 31.44
C SER A 139 -17.82 -0.80 32.31
N ILE A 140 -17.18 -0.15 33.30
CA ILE A 140 -16.31 -0.84 34.27
C ILE A 140 -17.12 -1.79 35.15
N ARG A 141 -18.24 -1.33 35.70
CA ARG A 141 -19.09 -2.15 36.58
C ARG A 141 -19.60 -3.42 35.89
N LYS A 142 -19.94 -3.30 34.61
CA LYS A 142 -20.39 -4.42 33.78
C LYS A 142 -19.24 -5.22 33.17
N ASN A 143 -17.99 -4.89 33.50
CA ASN A 143 -16.78 -5.54 32.99
C ASN A 143 -16.70 -5.54 31.45
N ARG A 144 -17.09 -4.44 30.81
CA ARG A 144 -17.19 -4.28 29.35
C ARG A 144 -16.00 -3.57 28.70
N ILE A 145 -15.01 -3.14 29.46
CA ILE A 145 -13.85 -2.42 28.88
C ILE A 145 -12.71 -3.43 28.66
N SER A 146 -12.25 -3.55 27.42
CA SER A 146 -11.07 -4.37 27.06
C SER A 146 -9.77 -3.59 27.19
N GLU A 147 -9.77 -2.30 26.82
CA GLU A 147 -8.65 -1.37 26.95
C GLU A 147 -9.14 0.09 27.07
N PHE A 148 -8.36 0.93 27.75
CA PHE A 148 -8.47 2.39 27.64
C PHE A 148 -7.54 2.88 26.55
N ARG A 149 -8.01 3.77 25.69
CA ARG A 149 -7.18 4.47 24.71
C ARG A 149 -7.21 5.97 24.96
N ILE A 150 -6.06 6.61 25.04
CA ILE A 150 -5.95 8.07 25.12
C ILE A 150 -5.38 8.58 23.80
N VAL A 151 -6.14 9.40 23.10
CA VAL A 151 -5.71 10.04 21.86
C VAL A 151 -5.45 11.52 22.13
N ILE A 152 -4.28 12.02 21.74
CA ILE A 152 -3.89 13.41 21.95
C ILE A 152 -3.79 14.12 20.62
N PHE A 153 -4.54 15.21 20.45
CA PHE A 153 -4.43 16.10 19.30
C PHE A 153 -3.59 17.31 19.67
N THR A 154 -2.56 17.61 18.89
CA THR A 154 -1.71 18.77 19.14
C THR A 154 -1.02 19.27 17.87
N PRO A 155 -0.92 20.58 17.64
CA PRO A 155 -0.17 21.13 16.52
C PRO A 155 1.34 21.23 16.84
N LYS A 156 1.78 20.70 17.99
CA LYS A 156 3.19 20.58 18.37
C LYS A 156 3.87 19.48 17.55
N THR A 157 5.20 19.53 17.48
CA THR A 157 6.01 18.44 16.91
C THR A 157 6.53 17.53 18.01
N LEU A 158 6.38 16.21 17.87
CA LEU A 158 6.84 15.27 18.89
C LEU A 158 8.36 15.29 19.04
N SER A 159 8.86 15.37 20.29
CA SER A 159 10.30 15.34 20.55
C SER A 159 10.92 14.01 20.10
N LYS A 160 12.05 14.08 19.37
CA LYS A 160 12.85 12.93 18.91
C LYS A 160 13.38 12.05 20.04
N SER A 161 13.39 12.54 21.29
CA SER A 161 13.84 11.79 22.46
C SER A 161 12.78 10.78 22.96
N ILE A 162 11.52 10.92 22.55
CA ILE A 162 10.42 10.05 22.95
C ILE A 162 10.40 8.85 21.99
N LYS A 163 11.01 7.74 22.40
CA LYS A 163 11.11 6.51 21.60
C LYS A 163 10.02 5.48 21.93
N SER A 164 9.43 5.57 23.12
CA SER A 164 8.36 4.71 23.62
C SER A 164 7.60 5.41 24.76
N LEU A 165 6.32 5.10 24.86
CA LEU A 165 5.43 5.54 25.94
C LEU A 165 5.09 4.31 26.76
N ARG A 166 5.56 4.26 28.02
CA ARG A 166 5.08 3.25 28.97
C ARG A 166 3.81 3.80 29.59
N ALA A 167 2.71 3.11 29.38
CA ALA A 167 1.43 3.40 30.01
C ALA A 167 1.21 2.40 31.15
N GLU A 168 0.80 2.89 32.32
CA GLU A 168 0.39 2.02 33.43
C GLU A 168 -1.09 1.65 33.26
N ASN A 169 -1.45 0.41 33.59
CA ASN A 169 -2.82 -0.08 33.50
C ASN A 169 -3.75 0.70 34.45
N ILE A 170 -5.00 0.88 34.05
CA ILE A 170 -6.05 1.49 34.90
C ILE A 170 -6.89 0.35 35.47
N ASN A 171 -6.81 0.08 36.78
CA ASN A 171 -7.55 -1.03 37.42
C ASN A 171 -7.38 -2.37 36.68
N ASP A 172 -6.14 -2.74 36.35
CA ASP A 172 -5.77 -3.93 35.56
C ASP A 172 -6.25 -3.95 34.09
N ILE A 173 -6.85 -2.86 33.60
CA ILE A 173 -7.23 -2.68 32.20
C ILE A 173 -6.06 -2.05 31.42
N PRO A 174 -5.63 -2.62 30.28
CA PRO A 174 -4.58 -2.06 29.43
C PRO A 174 -4.83 -0.61 29.03
N LEU A 175 -3.79 0.21 29.02
CA LEU A 175 -3.83 1.61 28.57
C LEU A 175 -2.97 1.79 27.31
N VAL A 176 -3.60 2.28 26.24
CA VAL A 176 -2.96 2.62 24.96
C VAL A 176 -2.94 4.13 24.79
N ILE A 177 -1.81 4.68 24.36
CA ILE A 177 -1.67 6.13 24.10
C ILE A 177 -1.38 6.33 22.62
N ASP A 178 -2.11 7.25 21.99
CA ASP A 178 -1.92 7.66 20.61
C ASP A 178 -1.79 9.19 20.53
N VAL A 179 -0.86 9.68 19.70
CA VAL A 179 -0.61 11.13 19.57
C VAL A 179 -0.68 11.51 18.09
N TRP A 180 -1.54 12.47 17.77
CA TRP A 180 -1.63 13.17 16.50
C TRP A 180 -0.92 14.51 16.62
N ASP A 181 0.39 14.47 16.38
CA ASP A 181 1.25 15.64 16.30
C ASP A 181 1.26 16.22 14.87
N LEU A 182 1.82 17.43 14.70
CA LEU A 182 1.84 18.11 13.39
C LEU A 182 2.46 17.26 12.28
N LYS A 183 3.52 16.51 12.60
CA LYS A 183 4.23 15.71 11.59
C LYS A 183 3.43 14.48 11.17
N ARG A 184 2.77 13.80 12.11
CA ARG A 184 1.87 12.69 11.77
C ARG A 184 0.69 13.17 10.94
N TRP A 185 0.14 14.33 11.28
CA TRP A 185 -0.93 14.98 10.53
C TRP A 185 -0.52 15.28 9.08
N GLU A 186 0.64 15.91 8.87
CA GLU A 186 1.21 16.18 7.54
C GLU A 186 1.40 14.88 6.75
N ASN A 187 2.09 13.89 7.32
CA ASN A 187 2.37 12.64 6.63
C ASN A 187 1.08 11.90 6.23
N TRP A 188 0.06 11.96 7.08
CA TRP A 188 -1.24 11.34 6.79
C TRP A 188 -1.94 12.05 5.63
N ARG A 189 -1.99 13.38 5.61
CA ARG A 189 -2.55 14.16 4.49
C ARG A 189 -1.75 13.99 3.19
N ASN A 190 -0.42 14.06 3.24
CA ASN A 190 0.45 13.94 2.07
C ASN A 190 0.50 12.51 1.50
N SER A 191 0.15 11.49 2.29
CA SER A 191 0.07 10.11 1.78
C SER A 191 -1.14 9.86 0.86
N GLN A 192 -1.97 10.88 0.59
CA GLN A 192 -3.12 10.81 -0.29
C GLN A 192 -2.87 11.35 -1.72
N THR A 193 -1.66 11.82 -2.06
CA THR A 193 -1.40 12.69 -3.23
C THR A 193 -0.09 12.35 -3.98
N GLU A 194 -0.09 11.54 -5.07
CA GLU A 194 1.10 11.36 -5.95
C GLU A 194 0.78 10.85 -7.39
N HIS A 195 0.97 11.66 -8.47
CA HIS A 195 1.59 11.28 -9.78
C HIS A 195 1.59 12.45 -10.82
N GLU A 196 2.74 13.10 -11.04
CA GLU A 196 2.96 14.13 -12.10
C GLU A 196 3.59 13.49 -13.38
N PRO A 197 3.40 14.00 -14.61
CA PRO A 197 4.12 13.53 -15.80
C PRO A 197 5.63 13.88 -15.82
N ILE A 198 6.45 13.11 -16.54
CA ILE A 198 7.89 13.40 -16.74
C ILE A 198 8.08 14.28 -17.96
N GLU A 199 8.34 15.57 -17.72
CA GLU A 199 8.65 16.57 -18.76
C GLU A 199 10.15 16.80 -18.88
N VAL A 200 10.75 16.43 -20.01
CA VAL A 200 12.17 16.66 -20.27
C VAL A 200 12.34 17.80 -21.27
N ASP A 201 12.74 18.97 -20.77
CA ASP A 201 13.14 20.13 -21.58
C ASP A 201 14.68 20.22 -21.65
N LEU A 202 15.27 19.77 -22.76
CA LEU A 202 16.73 19.70 -22.90
C LEU A 202 17.36 21.08 -23.13
N ASP A 203 16.60 22.05 -23.65
CA ASP A 203 17.10 23.41 -23.88
C ASP A 203 17.25 24.18 -22.56
N LYS A 204 16.36 23.93 -21.58
CA LYS A 204 16.38 24.60 -20.28
C LYS A 204 17.25 23.91 -19.25
N ASP A 205 17.06 22.60 -19.10
CA ASP A 205 17.52 21.88 -17.92
C ASP A 205 18.70 20.93 -18.21
N PHE A 206 19.00 20.67 -19.49
CA PHE A 206 20.03 19.71 -19.90
C PHE A 206 20.81 20.19 -21.14
N SER A 207 21.03 19.29 -22.11
CA SER A 207 21.68 19.61 -23.38
C SER A 207 21.03 18.83 -24.50
N PRO A 208 20.57 19.48 -25.58
CA PRO A 208 20.06 18.81 -26.77
C PRO A 208 21.11 17.87 -27.37
N PHE A 209 20.65 16.80 -28.02
CA PHE A 209 21.54 15.81 -28.63
C PHE A 209 21.04 15.38 -30.01
N ALA A 210 21.99 15.06 -30.89
CA ALA A 210 21.71 14.65 -32.26
C ALA A 210 21.04 13.27 -32.28
N ALA A 211 20.10 13.08 -33.20
CA ALA A 211 19.41 11.82 -33.42
C ALA A 211 19.16 11.57 -34.91
N LEU A 212 19.12 10.30 -35.26
CA LEU A 212 18.68 9.80 -36.56
C LEU A 212 17.23 9.33 -36.45
N ARG A 213 16.31 10.04 -37.09
CA ARG A 213 14.91 9.66 -37.27
C ARG A 213 14.81 8.58 -38.34
N MET A 214 14.18 7.46 -38.02
CA MET A 214 13.93 6.41 -39.01
C MET A 214 12.86 6.87 -40.02
N PRO A 215 13.01 6.56 -41.32
CA PRO A 215 11.98 6.86 -42.31
C PRO A 215 10.65 6.21 -41.91
N GLN A 216 9.57 7.01 -41.83
CA GLN A 216 8.25 6.49 -41.51
C GLN A 216 7.69 5.65 -42.67
N LEU A 217 7.35 4.40 -42.39
CA LEU A 217 6.43 3.62 -43.21
C LEU A 217 4.99 3.94 -42.77
N LYS A 218 4.02 3.94 -43.70
CA LYS A 218 2.63 4.28 -43.39
C LYS A 218 2.08 3.40 -42.26
N GLY A 219 1.67 4.02 -41.16
CA GLY A 219 1.10 3.34 -39.99
C GLY A 219 2.12 2.84 -38.96
N GLU A 220 3.41 3.12 -39.13
CA GLU A 220 4.46 2.75 -38.19
C GLU A 220 4.84 3.89 -37.24
N GLN A 221 5.36 3.50 -36.07
CA GLN A 221 5.79 4.42 -35.01
C GLN A 221 7.04 5.21 -35.42
N GLU A 222 7.18 6.43 -34.90
CA GLU A 222 8.45 7.16 -35.07
C GLU A 222 9.51 6.59 -34.13
N VAL A 223 10.65 6.25 -34.71
CA VAL A 223 11.79 5.72 -33.98
C VAL A 223 13.00 6.59 -34.23
N PHE A 224 13.67 6.97 -33.16
CA PHE A 224 14.91 7.74 -33.17
C PHE A 224 16.04 6.86 -32.64
N LEU A 225 17.18 6.91 -33.33
CA LEU A 225 18.43 6.30 -32.88
C LEU A 225 19.43 7.40 -32.55
N THR A 226 20.02 7.36 -31.36
CA THR A 226 20.96 8.39 -30.90
C THR A 226 22.06 7.80 -30.02
N ALA A 227 23.16 8.53 -29.88
CA ALA A 227 24.15 8.32 -28.84
C ALA A 227 23.93 9.40 -27.76
N ILE A 228 23.13 9.09 -26.73
CA ILE A 228 22.85 10.04 -25.65
C ILE A 228 24.10 10.22 -24.78
N PRO A 229 24.48 11.47 -24.42
CA PRO A 229 25.58 11.70 -23.49
C PRO A 229 25.30 11.08 -22.12
N GLY A 230 26.29 10.39 -21.55
CA GLY A 230 26.20 9.74 -20.24
C GLY A 230 25.87 10.74 -19.13
N LYS A 231 26.39 11.97 -19.23
CA LYS A 231 26.07 13.08 -18.31
C LYS A 231 24.58 13.42 -18.33
N THR A 232 23.99 13.62 -19.51
CA THR A 232 22.56 13.88 -19.66
C THR A 232 21.76 12.73 -19.05
N LEU A 233 22.09 11.49 -19.39
CA LEU A 233 21.40 10.31 -18.86
C LEU A 233 21.50 10.19 -17.32
N ALA A 234 22.64 10.55 -16.73
CA ALA A 234 22.82 10.61 -15.28
C ALA A 234 21.94 11.68 -14.63
N GLN A 235 21.87 12.88 -15.22
CA GLN A 235 21.06 13.98 -14.71
C GLN A 235 19.55 13.72 -14.84
N LEU A 236 19.11 13.11 -15.94
CA LEU A 236 17.71 12.64 -16.08
C LEU A 236 17.38 11.66 -14.94
N TYR A 237 18.26 10.70 -14.68
CA TYR A 237 18.06 9.74 -13.59
C TYR A 237 18.13 10.36 -12.19
N GLU A 238 18.97 11.38 -12.00
CA GLU A 238 19.07 12.13 -10.75
C GLU A 238 17.76 12.83 -10.40
N ARG A 239 17.12 13.46 -11.41
CA ARG A 239 15.90 14.25 -11.27
C ARG A 239 14.65 13.38 -11.07
N TRP A 240 14.45 12.37 -11.91
CA TRP A 240 13.22 11.57 -11.89
C TRP A 240 13.36 10.18 -11.26
N LYS A 241 14.58 9.74 -10.91
CA LYS A 241 14.82 8.52 -10.12
C LYS A 241 14.11 7.28 -10.71
N THR A 242 13.41 6.50 -9.90
CA THR A 242 12.63 5.33 -10.33
C THR A 242 11.49 5.66 -11.26
N ARG A 243 10.95 6.87 -11.20
CA ARG A 243 9.84 7.28 -12.07
C ARG A 243 10.23 7.17 -13.54
N LEU A 244 11.51 7.39 -13.86
CA LEU A 244 12.09 7.23 -15.19
C LEU A 244 12.14 5.76 -15.68
N LEU A 245 12.01 4.80 -14.76
CA LEU A 245 12.13 3.36 -15.01
C LEU A 245 10.85 2.58 -14.68
N GLU A 246 9.72 3.25 -14.41
CA GLU A 246 8.47 2.61 -13.98
C GLU A 246 7.94 1.60 -15.00
N GLN A 247 8.09 1.93 -16.29
CA GLN A 247 7.69 1.07 -17.40
C GLN A 247 8.74 0.01 -17.76
N ASN A 248 9.83 -0.07 -17.00
CA ASN A 248 10.84 -1.11 -17.13
C ASN A 248 10.44 -2.37 -16.36
N VAL A 249 10.27 -3.50 -17.05
CA VAL A 249 10.01 -4.80 -16.41
C VAL A 249 11.20 -5.32 -15.57
N ARG A 250 12.35 -4.66 -15.63
CA ARG A 250 13.58 -5.01 -14.91
C ARG A 250 14.09 -3.81 -14.09
N LEU A 251 13.50 -3.61 -12.92
CA LEU A 251 14.08 -2.68 -11.94
C LEU A 251 15.34 -3.26 -11.29
N PHE A 252 16.23 -2.32 -10.94
CA PHE A 252 17.65 -2.48 -10.68
C PHE A 252 18.01 -3.58 -9.63
N LEU A 253 18.85 -4.54 -10.06
CA LEU A 253 19.55 -5.48 -9.18
C LEU A 253 20.79 -4.81 -8.60
N GLN A 254 20.88 -4.72 -7.27
CA GLN A 254 22.10 -4.35 -6.58
C GLN A 254 23.24 -5.36 -6.83
N ASN A 255 24.39 -4.82 -7.23
CA ASN A 255 25.78 -5.13 -6.82
C ASN A 255 26.36 -6.56 -6.85
N ARG A 256 25.65 -7.62 -7.27
CA ARG A 256 26.22 -8.99 -7.20
C ARG A 256 26.02 -9.86 -8.44
N THR A 257 25.90 -9.26 -9.62
CA THR A 257 25.95 -10.00 -10.90
C THR A 257 27.18 -9.60 -11.71
N SER A 258 27.80 -10.56 -12.40
CA SER A 258 29.01 -10.39 -13.23
C SER A 258 28.88 -9.27 -14.27
N VAL A 259 27.66 -9.02 -14.77
CA VAL A 259 27.34 -7.97 -15.74
C VAL A 259 27.56 -6.56 -15.17
N ASN A 260 27.16 -6.30 -13.91
CA ASN A 260 27.34 -4.99 -13.29
C ASN A 260 28.82 -4.67 -13.03
N ARG A 261 29.68 -5.69 -12.91
CA ARG A 261 31.13 -5.49 -12.78
C ARG A 261 31.75 -4.99 -14.08
N GLY A 262 31.34 -5.54 -15.23
CA GLY A 262 31.82 -5.11 -16.55
C GLY A 262 31.49 -3.65 -16.84
N ILE A 263 30.22 -3.26 -16.65
CA ILE A 263 29.76 -1.87 -16.87
C ILE A 263 30.56 -0.88 -16.02
N ARG A 264 30.79 -1.21 -14.73
CA ARG A 264 31.57 -0.36 -13.82
C ARG A 264 33.04 -0.28 -14.19
N GLU A 265 33.63 -1.38 -14.59
CA GLU A 265 35.02 -1.40 -15.02
C GLU A 265 35.18 -0.47 -16.23
N THR A 266 34.32 -0.60 -17.25
CA THR A 266 34.36 0.30 -18.41
C THR A 266 34.17 1.77 -18.02
N LEU A 267 33.21 2.09 -17.14
CA LEU A 267 33.02 3.47 -16.67
C LEU A 267 34.25 4.05 -15.96
N LYS A 268 35.04 3.20 -15.30
CA LYS A 268 36.20 3.63 -14.51
C LYS A 268 37.49 3.66 -15.31
N SER A 269 37.73 2.67 -16.17
CA SER A 269 39.00 2.47 -16.86
C SER A 269 39.00 2.95 -18.31
N GLU A 270 37.87 2.87 -19.00
CA GLU A 270 37.77 3.09 -20.46
C GLU A 270 36.42 3.74 -20.85
N PRO A 271 36.05 4.91 -20.28
CA PRO A 271 34.74 5.55 -20.49
C PRO A 271 34.44 5.86 -21.97
N GLU A 272 35.47 6.16 -22.77
CA GLU A 272 35.35 6.39 -24.22
C GLU A 272 34.93 5.15 -25.01
N LYS A 273 35.14 3.95 -24.45
CA LYS A 273 34.73 2.68 -25.06
C LYS A 273 33.36 2.23 -24.59
N PHE A 274 32.67 3.02 -23.76
CA PHE A 274 31.40 2.61 -23.15
C PHE A 274 30.34 2.25 -24.20
N LEU A 275 30.21 3.06 -25.26
CA LEU A 275 29.31 2.82 -26.38
C LEU A 275 29.62 1.52 -27.14
N ILE A 276 30.88 1.08 -27.13
CA ILE A 276 31.36 -0.11 -27.86
C ILE A 276 31.13 -1.38 -27.01
N TYR A 277 31.41 -1.30 -25.71
CA TYR A 277 31.43 -2.47 -24.82
C TYR A 277 30.09 -2.76 -24.13
N ASN A 278 29.22 -1.77 -24.00
CA ASN A 278 28.01 -1.90 -23.19
C ASN A 278 26.75 -1.76 -24.03
N ASN A 279 25.71 -2.49 -23.64
CA ASN A 279 24.41 -2.39 -24.27
C ASN A 279 23.80 -1.01 -24.03
N GLY A 280 23.15 -0.50 -25.08
CA GLY A 280 22.37 0.73 -25.03
C GLY A 280 21.09 0.64 -24.19
N ILE A 281 20.26 1.68 -24.29
CA ILE A 281 18.95 1.78 -23.65
C ILE A 281 17.85 1.78 -24.72
N THR A 282 16.67 1.27 -24.35
CA THR A 282 15.44 1.51 -25.12
C THR A 282 14.52 2.37 -24.28
N ALA A 283 13.98 3.42 -24.89
CA ALA A 283 13.12 4.39 -24.24
C ALA A 283 11.87 4.65 -25.09
N THR A 284 10.84 5.16 -24.42
CA THR A 284 9.59 5.61 -25.02
C THR A 284 9.29 7.03 -24.55
N ALA A 285 8.64 7.81 -25.39
CA ALA A 285 8.09 9.12 -25.05
C ALA A 285 6.77 9.30 -25.77
N GLU A 286 5.88 10.08 -25.19
CA GLU A 286 4.60 10.41 -25.81
C GLU A 286 4.79 11.43 -26.93
N GLU A 287 5.59 12.45 -26.66
CA GLU A 287 5.98 13.46 -27.64
C GLU A 287 7.50 13.60 -27.68
N VAL A 288 8.03 13.88 -28.87
CA VAL A 288 9.45 14.14 -29.10
C VAL A 288 9.55 15.36 -30.02
N GLU A 289 10.05 16.47 -29.52
CA GLU A 289 10.35 17.65 -30.33
C GLU A 289 11.71 17.44 -31.03
N PHE A 290 11.67 17.22 -32.34
CA PHE A 290 12.83 16.94 -33.19
C PHE A 290 12.99 18.00 -34.29
N ASN A 291 14.15 18.65 -34.33
CA ASN A 291 14.49 19.66 -35.34
C ASN A 291 15.46 19.07 -36.37
N SER A 292 14.99 18.85 -37.59
CA SER A 292 15.81 18.36 -38.71
C SER A 292 16.85 19.40 -39.14
N GLU A 293 18.09 18.97 -39.43
CA GLU A 293 19.17 19.85 -39.90
C GLU A 293 18.85 20.54 -41.23
N LEU A 294 18.11 19.84 -42.11
CA LEU A 294 17.63 20.33 -43.40
C LEU A 294 16.17 19.88 -43.59
N PRO A 295 15.35 20.61 -44.37
CA PRO A 295 13.99 20.19 -44.69
C PRO A 295 13.97 18.79 -45.31
N GLY A 296 13.26 17.86 -44.67
CA GLY A 296 13.17 16.46 -45.10
C GLY A 296 14.36 15.58 -44.72
N SER A 297 15.33 16.07 -43.95
CA SER A 297 16.40 15.23 -43.41
C SER A 297 15.90 14.35 -42.28
N ASN A 298 16.45 13.13 -42.23
CA ASN A 298 16.30 12.21 -41.12
C ASN A 298 17.31 12.47 -39.99
N THR A 299 18.28 13.37 -40.19
CA THR A 299 19.21 13.83 -39.16
C THR A 299 18.75 15.14 -38.54
N GLY A 300 18.90 15.28 -37.23
CA GLY A 300 18.41 16.42 -36.49
C GLY A 300 18.75 16.34 -35.01
N THR A 301 18.19 17.26 -34.24
CA THR A 301 18.43 17.38 -32.79
C THR A 301 17.13 17.20 -32.02
N ILE A 302 17.16 16.45 -30.92
CA ILE A 302 16.02 16.32 -30.00
C ILE A 302 16.15 17.42 -28.95
N HIS A 303 15.05 18.15 -28.73
CA HIS A 303 14.98 19.29 -27.81
C HIS A 303 14.10 19.03 -26.60
N LYS A 304 12.98 18.32 -26.77
CA LYS A 304 12.07 17.98 -25.67
C LYS A 304 11.47 16.61 -25.82
N MET A 305 11.14 16.00 -24.67
CA MET A 305 10.45 14.72 -24.59
C MET A 305 9.40 14.76 -23.48
N THR A 306 8.18 14.41 -23.83
CA THR A 306 7.05 14.35 -22.90
C THR A 306 6.79 12.90 -22.49
N ASN A 307 6.54 12.67 -21.20
CA ASN A 307 6.31 11.35 -20.63
C ASN A 307 7.44 10.35 -20.96
N PHE A 308 8.69 10.81 -20.83
CA PHE A 308 9.87 10.03 -21.19
C PHE A 308 10.12 8.88 -20.19
N GLN A 309 10.30 7.67 -20.70
CA GLN A 309 10.41 6.43 -19.93
C GLN A 309 11.48 5.49 -20.51
N ILE A 310 12.34 4.92 -19.66
CA ILE A 310 13.37 3.95 -20.07
C ILE A 310 12.85 2.53 -19.82
N VAL A 311 12.41 1.86 -20.88
CA VAL A 311 11.77 0.53 -20.84
C VAL A 311 12.77 -0.64 -20.86
N ASN A 312 14.03 -0.38 -21.23
CA ASN A 312 15.15 -1.31 -21.14
C ASN A 312 16.48 -0.54 -20.94
N GLY A 313 17.40 -1.10 -20.14
CA GLY A 313 18.69 -0.47 -19.86
C GLY A 313 18.82 0.19 -18.48
N GLY A 314 17.91 -0.07 -17.54
CA GLY A 314 17.96 0.48 -16.18
C GLY A 314 19.26 0.19 -15.42
N GLN A 315 19.93 -0.94 -15.70
CA GLN A 315 21.26 -1.23 -15.13
C GLN A 315 22.37 -0.32 -15.68
N THR A 316 22.33 -0.02 -16.98
CA THR A 316 23.24 0.91 -17.66
C THR A 316 23.05 2.31 -17.08
N THR A 317 21.81 2.81 -17.07
CA THR A 317 21.44 4.14 -16.53
C THR A 317 21.85 4.29 -15.06
N ALA A 318 21.50 3.34 -14.19
CA ALA A 318 21.83 3.42 -12.77
C ALA A 318 23.34 3.27 -12.49
N SER A 319 24.09 2.52 -13.31
CA SER A 319 25.54 2.40 -13.16
C SER A 319 26.26 3.69 -13.57
N ILE A 320 25.78 4.35 -14.64
CA ILE A 320 26.28 5.66 -15.06
C ILE A 320 25.99 6.71 -13.99
N PHE A 321 24.75 6.77 -13.47
CA PHE A 321 24.41 7.67 -12.38
C PHE A 321 25.25 7.40 -11.12
N SER A 322 25.42 6.13 -10.74
CA SER A 322 26.26 5.77 -9.61
C SER A 322 27.71 6.23 -9.84
N ALA A 323 28.24 6.16 -11.05
CA ALA A 323 29.58 6.66 -11.34
C ALA A 323 29.64 8.20 -11.23
N TYR A 324 28.65 8.89 -11.79
CA TYR A 324 28.48 10.34 -11.68
C TYR A 324 28.43 10.83 -10.22
N ASP A 325 27.60 10.20 -9.39
CA ASP A 325 27.41 10.55 -7.97
C ASP A 325 28.66 10.27 -7.11
N ASN A 326 29.48 9.29 -7.50
CA ASN A 326 30.78 9.02 -6.86
C ASN A 326 31.93 9.88 -7.42
N GLY A 327 31.64 10.84 -8.29
CA GLY A 327 32.61 11.79 -8.83
C GLY A 327 33.55 11.22 -9.90
N TYR A 328 33.19 10.11 -10.55
CA TYR A 328 33.92 9.64 -11.71
C TYR A 328 33.69 10.57 -12.90
N ASP A 329 34.74 10.77 -13.72
CA ASP A 329 34.59 11.51 -14.97
C ASP A 329 33.88 10.66 -16.02
N ILE A 330 32.66 11.08 -16.37
CA ILE A 330 31.82 10.43 -17.38
C ILE A 330 31.60 11.31 -18.62
N SER A 331 32.43 12.35 -18.83
CA SER A 331 32.27 13.28 -19.95
C SER A 331 32.33 12.59 -21.32
N ASN A 332 33.12 11.52 -21.42
CA ASN A 332 33.35 10.77 -22.66
C ASN A 332 32.46 9.53 -22.79
N VAL A 333 31.49 9.35 -21.88
CA VAL A 333 30.53 8.24 -21.93
C VAL A 333 29.40 8.61 -22.87
N SER A 334 29.16 7.77 -23.87
CA SER A 334 27.99 7.85 -24.76
C SER A 334 27.24 6.52 -24.74
N VAL A 335 25.91 6.57 -24.80
CA VAL A 335 25.06 5.38 -24.73
C VAL A 335 24.15 5.33 -25.95
N GLN A 336 24.10 4.20 -26.64
CA GLN A 336 23.14 4.02 -27.73
C GLN A 336 21.73 4.06 -27.14
N MET A 337 20.85 4.90 -27.66
CA MET A 337 19.44 4.93 -27.28
C MET A 337 18.57 4.71 -28.52
N LYS A 338 17.63 3.77 -28.39
CA LYS A 338 16.49 3.63 -29.30
C LYS A 338 15.26 4.22 -28.62
N LEU A 339 14.81 5.38 -29.09
CA LEU A 339 13.65 6.09 -28.57
C LEU A 339 12.47 5.89 -29.52
N THR A 340 11.35 5.38 -29.03
CA THR A 340 10.12 5.22 -29.80
C THR A 340 9.08 6.21 -29.32
N ARG A 341 8.57 7.05 -30.22
CA ARG A 341 7.39 7.87 -29.93
C ARG A 341 6.17 6.95 -29.91
N VAL A 342 5.42 6.94 -28.81
CA VAL A 342 4.23 6.10 -28.62
C VAL A 342 3.10 6.99 -28.15
N SER A 343 2.00 7.05 -28.91
CA SER A 343 0.82 7.81 -28.46
C SER A 343 0.23 7.21 -27.18
N SER A 344 -0.44 8.04 -26.37
CA SER A 344 -1.09 7.65 -25.11
C SER A 344 -2.04 6.45 -25.26
N GLU A 345 -2.76 6.36 -26.37
CA GLU A 345 -3.66 5.22 -26.69
C GLU A 345 -2.90 3.88 -26.80
N GLN A 346 -1.68 3.92 -27.32
CA GLN A 346 -0.88 2.75 -27.64
C GLN A 346 0.11 2.41 -26.52
N THR A 347 0.30 3.30 -25.55
CA THR A 347 1.18 3.09 -24.39
C THR A 347 0.86 1.79 -23.68
N THR A 348 -0.43 1.48 -23.48
CA THR A 348 -0.86 0.28 -22.73
C THR A 348 -0.54 -1.03 -23.45
N GLU A 349 -0.47 -1.04 -24.78
CA GLU A 349 -0.24 -2.25 -25.59
C GLU A 349 1.21 -2.35 -26.09
N LEU A 350 1.75 -1.26 -26.64
CA LEU A 350 3.06 -1.25 -27.29
C LEU A 350 4.21 -1.17 -26.29
N VAL A 351 4.13 -0.38 -25.22
CA VAL A 351 5.23 -0.26 -24.24
C VAL A 351 5.57 -1.61 -23.59
N PRO A 352 4.60 -2.43 -23.12
CA PRO A 352 4.89 -3.76 -22.62
C PRO A 352 5.54 -4.67 -23.67
N LEU A 353 5.14 -4.59 -24.95
CA LEU A 353 5.73 -5.37 -26.03
C LEU A 353 7.14 -4.91 -26.37
N ILE A 354 7.39 -3.60 -26.49
CA ILE A 354 8.72 -3.03 -26.71
C ILE A 354 9.64 -3.44 -25.56
N SER A 355 9.18 -3.32 -24.32
CA SER A 355 9.93 -3.79 -23.15
C SER A 355 10.18 -5.29 -23.22
N ARG A 356 9.16 -6.11 -23.52
CA ARG A 356 9.30 -7.58 -23.65
C ARG A 356 10.33 -7.97 -24.71
N TYR A 357 10.25 -7.40 -25.92
CA TYR A 357 11.13 -7.75 -27.03
C TYR A 357 12.55 -7.23 -26.80
N ALA A 358 12.73 -6.01 -26.29
CA ALA A 358 14.03 -5.49 -25.90
C ALA A 358 14.70 -6.33 -24.78
N ASN A 359 13.89 -6.96 -23.91
CA ASN A 359 14.39 -7.85 -22.86
C ASN A 359 14.57 -9.31 -23.29
N SER A 360 13.90 -9.76 -24.37
CA SER A 360 13.87 -11.17 -24.82
C SER A 360 15.17 -11.73 -25.40
N GLN A 361 16.21 -10.90 -25.57
CA GLN A 361 17.58 -11.39 -25.86
C GLN A 361 18.24 -12.08 -24.66
N ASN A 362 17.62 -12.03 -23.46
CA ASN A 362 17.88 -12.94 -22.34
C ASN A 362 16.55 -13.45 -21.76
N LYS A 363 16.51 -14.70 -21.27
CA LYS A 363 15.29 -15.41 -20.84
C LYS A 363 14.51 -14.63 -19.76
N VAL A 364 13.41 -13.97 -20.13
CA VAL A 364 12.46 -13.34 -19.20
C VAL A 364 11.61 -14.43 -18.55
N SER A 365 11.47 -14.40 -17.22
CA SER A 365 10.62 -15.37 -16.52
C SER A 365 9.14 -15.02 -16.73
N ASN A 366 8.26 -16.01 -16.86
CA ASN A 366 6.83 -15.77 -17.01
C ASN A 366 6.25 -14.98 -15.82
N ALA A 367 6.87 -15.09 -14.63
CA ALA A 367 6.46 -14.32 -13.45
C ALA A 367 6.65 -12.80 -13.61
N ASP A 368 7.61 -12.37 -14.42
CA ASP A 368 7.87 -10.94 -14.68
C ASP A 368 6.85 -10.35 -15.67
N PHE A 369 6.29 -11.15 -16.57
CA PHE A 369 5.21 -10.72 -17.47
C PHE A 369 3.93 -10.35 -16.71
N PHE A 370 3.58 -11.14 -15.68
CA PHE A 370 2.40 -10.86 -14.86
C PHE A 370 2.57 -9.66 -13.93
N SER A 371 3.77 -9.07 -13.77
CA SER A 371 3.97 -7.89 -12.88
C SER A 371 2.99 -6.75 -13.15
N ASN A 372 2.61 -6.54 -14.41
CA ASN A 372 1.79 -5.40 -14.81
C ASN A 372 0.28 -5.69 -14.80
N HIS A 373 -0.11 -6.90 -14.38
CA HIS A 373 -1.52 -7.23 -14.24
C HIS A 373 -2.18 -6.37 -13.15
N LYS A 374 -3.40 -5.89 -13.40
CA LYS A 374 -4.14 -4.98 -12.50
C LYS A 374 -4.22 -5.48 -11.06
N PHE A 375 -4.45 -6.78 -10.87
CA PHE A 375 -4.38 -7.43 -9.55
C PHE A 375 -3.10 -7.14 -8.77
N HIS A 376 -1.93 -7.17 -9.43
CA HIS A 376 -0.66 -6.99 -8.74
C HIS A 376 -0.35 -5.52 -8.42
N ILE A 377 -0.81 -4.59 -9.27
CA ILE A 377 -0.77 -3.14 -9.00
C ILE A 377 -1.70 -2.82 -7.82
N TRP A 378 -2.93 -3.32 -7.86
CA TRP A 378 -3.86 -3.25 -6.74
C TRP A 378 -3.24 -3.79 -5.44
N MET A 379 -2.53 -4.92 -5.55
CA MET A 379 -1.92 -5.55 -4.40
C MET A 379 -0.82 -4.69 -3.76
N GLU A 380 0.00 -4.08 -4.62
CA GLU A 380 1.04 -3.14 -4.24
C GLU A 380 0.44 -1.90 -3.57
N ASN A 381 -0.59 -1.30 -4.16
CA ASN A 381 -1.25 -0.12 -3.63
C ASN A 381 -1.78 -0.34 -2.20
N LEU A 382 -2.47 -1.47 -1.95
CA LEU A 382 -2.89 -1.81 -0.58
C LEU A 382 -1.72 -1.98 0.38
N SER A 383 -0.61 -2.56 -0.09
CA SER A 383 0.60 -2.73 0.71
C SER A 383 1.29 -1.41 1.10
N ARG A 384 1.18 -0.40 0.24
CA ARG A 384 1.72 0.94 0.50
C ARG A 384 0.75 1.81 1.30
N ARG A 385 -0.56 1.58 1.21
CA ARG A 385 -1.59 2.35 1.92
C ARG A 385 -1.82 1.83 3.34
N LEU A 386 -2.10 0.54 3.49
CA LEU A 386 -2.60 -0.04 4.74
C LEU A 386 -1.50 -0.25 5.77
N LEU A 387 -1.77 0.24 6.98
CA LEU A 387 -0.93 0.02 8.16
C LEU A 387 -1.25 -1.35 8.75
N ALA A 388 -0.20 -2.08 9.12
CA ALA A 388 -0.35 -3.25 9.97
C ALA A 388 -0.81 -2.80 11.37
N PRO A 389 -1.75 -3.54 12.00
CA PRO A 389 -2.07 -3.40 13.42
C PRO A 389 -0.80 -3.40 14.27
N ARG A 390 -0.75 -2.52 15.28
CA ARG A 390 0.40 -2.45 16.19
C ARG A 390 0.45 -3.72 17.04
N THR A 391 1.64 -4.28 17.21
CA THR A 391 1.88 -5.43 18.09
C THR A 391 2.92 -5.11 19.16
N GLY A 392 2.58 -5.37 20.42
CA GLY A 392 3.47 -5.14 21.57
C GLY A 392 3.69 -3.67 21.92
N ASP A 393 4.82 -3.38 22.57
CA ASP A 393 5.18 -2.05 23.14
C ASP A 393 5.66 -1.02 22.08
N THR A 394 5.64 -1.35 20.79
CA THR A 394 6.17 -0.49 19.72
C THR A 394 5.09 0.48 19.22
N LEU A 395 5.38 1.78 19.31
CA LEU A 395 4.49 2.85 18.82
C LEU A 395 4.53 3.03 17.29
N VAL A 396 5.50 2.41 16.62
CA VAL A 396 5.69 2.55 15.17
C VAL A 396 4.76 1.58 14.46
N GLN A 397 3.77 2.11 13.74
CA GLN A 397 2.99 1.32 12.79
C GLN A 397 3.86 0.98 11.59
N THR A 398 3.84 -0.29 11.22
CA THR A 398 4.57 -0.80 10.08
C THR A 398 3.61 -1.05 8.91
N LYS A 399 4.15 -1.30 7.74
CA LYS A 399 3.43 -1.67 6.52
C LYS A 399 4.04 -2.92 5.95
N TRP A 400 3.19 -3.80 5.44
CA TRP A 400 3.65 -4.96 4.69
C TRP A 400 4.12 -4.52 3.32
N PHE A 401 5.32 -4.90 2.93
CA PHE A 401 5.89 -4.52 1.64
C PHE A 401 5.67 -5.63 0.61
N TYR A 402 4.77 -5.38 -0.34
CA TYR A 402 4.61 -6.25 -1.50
C TYR A 402 5.62 -5.87 -2.59
N GLU A 403 6.45 -6.83 -2.99
CA GLU A 403 7.38 -6.74 -4.12
C GLU A 403 6.71 -7.28 -5.38
N ARG A 404 6.16 -6.38 -6.19
CA ARG A 404 5.60 -6.70 -7.50
C ARG A 404 6.71 -7.02 -8.50
N THR A 405 7.82 -6.28 -8.42
CA THR A 405 9.03 -6.53 -9.23
C THR A 405 10.16 -7.01 -8.33
N ARG A 406 10.92 -8.00 -8.78
CA ARG A 406 12.03 -8.56 -7.99
C ARG A 406 13.04 -7.48 -7.64
N GLY A 407 13.37 -7.34 -6.35
CA GLY A 407 14.37 -6.37 -5.87
C GLY A 407 13.83 -4.97 -5.62
N GLN A 408 12.52 -4.76 -5.79
CA GLN A 408 11.85 -3.48 -5.56
C GLN A 408 12.13 -2.89 -4.17
N TYR A 409 12.12 -3.69 -3.10
CA TYR A 409 12.38 -3.20 -1.75
C TYR A 409 13.79 -2.61 -1.59
N GLU A 410 14.80 -3.30 -2.11
CA GLU A 410 16.19 -2.85 -2.01
C GLU A 410 16.44 -1.64 -2.91
N SER A 411 15.72 -1.54 -4.03
CA SER A 411 15.72 -0.36 -4.89
C SER A 411 15.11 0.83 -4.15
N GLU A 412 13.89 0.70 -3.62
CA GLU A 412 13.20 1.77 -2.86
C GLU A 412 14.04 2.25 -1.68
N LYS A 413 14.59 1.31 -0.89
CA LYS A 413 15.52 1.63 0.20
C LYS A 413 16.79 2.35 -0.27
N SER A 414 17.28 2.07 -1.48
CA SER A 414 18.50 2.69 -1.99
C SER A 414 18.33 4.17 -2.37
N PHE A 415 17.08 4.63 -2.59
CA PHE A 415 16.80 6.05 -2.85
C PHE A 415 16.95 6.93 -1.60
N GLU A 416 16.88 6.33 -0.42
CA GLU A 416 17.12 7.02 0.83
C GLU A 416 18.59 7.46 0.93
N ARG A 417 18.83 8.78 0.99
CA ARG A 417 20.18 9.36 0.89
C ARG A 417 20.99 9.15 2.17
N THR A 418 20.33 9.20 3.33
CA THR A 418 20.99 9.15 4.63
C THR A 418 20.76 7.82 5.34
N ARG A 419 21.69 7.45 6.25
CA ARG A 419 21.53 6.28 7.12
C ARG A 419 20.24 6.32 7.94
N VAL A 420 19.81 7.52 8.36
CA VAL A 420 18.58 7.75 9.13
C VAL A 420 17.34 7.49 8.28
N GLN A 421 17.30 7.98 7.03
CA GLN A 421 16.21 7.71 6.11
C GLN A 421 16.09 6.22 5.77
N LYS A 422 17.22 5.53 5.54
CA LYS A 422 17.23 4.07 5.35
C LYS A 422 16.68 3.33 6.58
N GLN A 423 17.01 3.80 7.78
CA GLN A 423 16.46 3.24 9.02
C GLN A 423 14.96 3.52 9.19
N ASN A 424 14.48 4.71 8.80
CA ASN A 424 13.05 5.02 8.80
C ASN A 424 12.30 4.14 7.80
N PHE A 425 12.83 3.95 6.59
CA PHE A 425 12.26 3.03 5.61
C PHE A 425 12.17 1.60 6.17
N GLU A 426 13.24 1.09 6.78
CA GLU A 426 13.22 -0.24 7.42
C GLU A 426 12.34 -0.32 8.67
N SER A 427 12.03 0.82 9.31
CA SER A 427 11.10 0.89 10.43
C SER A 427 9.64 0.86 9.94
N THR A 428 9.34 1.55 8.83
CA THR A 428 8.03 1.51 8.19
C THR A 428 7.79 0.18 7.49
N TYR A 429 8.80 -0.36 6.80
CA TYR A 429 8.74 -1.61 6.05
C TYR A 429 9.76 -2.62 6.59
N PRO A 430 9.49 -3.30 7.71
CA PRO A 430 10.40 -4.31 8.24
C PRO A 430 10.65 -5.45 7.24
N LYS A 431 11.90 -5.93 7.16
CA LYS A 431 12.26 -7.06 6.27
C LYS A 431 11.39 -8.32 6.45
N PRO A 432 10.98 -8.73 7.67
CA PRO A 432 10.08 -9.88 7.84
C PRO A 432 8.69 -9.66 7.25
N GLN A 433 8.26 -8.40 7.14
CA GLN A 433 6.98 -7.98 6.56
C GLN A 433 7.04 -7.75 5.04
N ARG A 434 8.03 -8.34 4.36
CA ARG A 434 8.18 -8.29 2.92
C ARG A 434 7.79 -9.62 2.27
N PHE A 435 7.16 -9.57 1.10
CA PHE A 435 6.87 -10.73 0.26
C PHE A 435 6.73 -10.35 -1.21
N ASN A 436 6.92 -11.31 -2.11
CA ASN A 436 6.79 -11.10 -3.56
C ASN A 436 5.62 -11.92 -4.15
N LYS A 437 5.39 -11.76 -5.45
CA LYS A 437 4.31 -12.44 -6.19
C LYS A 437 4.37 -13.97 -6.11
N THR A 438 5.57 -14.55 -6.13
CA THR A 438 5.73 -16.01 -6.05
C THR A 438 5.47 -16.54 -4.65
N ASP A 439 5.71 -15.73 -3.62
CA ASP A 439 5.37 -16.04 -2.24
C ASP A 439 3.86 -15.92 -2.02
N LEU A 440 3.23 -14.85 -2.53
CA LEU A 440 1.77 -14.69 -2.53
C LEU A 440 1.06 -15.91 -3.10
N ALA A 441 1.54 -16.44 -4.24
CA ALA A 441 1.00 -17.65 -4.84
C ALA A 441 1.05 -18.87 -3.89
N LYS A 442 2.10 -19.02 -3.06
CA LYS A 442 2.17 -20.12 -2.08
C LYS A 442 1.13 -19.91 -0.98
N TYR A 443 1.05 -18.69 -0.45
CA TYR A 443 0.13 -18.34 0.63
C TYR A 443 -1.32 -18.51 0.21
N TYR A 444 -1.67 -18.22 -1.04
CA TYR A 444 -3.02 -18.42 -1.55
C TYR A 444 -3.29 -19.91 -1.83
N VAL A 445 -2.45 -20.57 -2.62
CA VAL A 445 -2.71 -21.94 -3.10
C VAL A 445 -2.68 -22.97 -1.97
N SER A 446 -1.88 -22.78 -0.91
CA SER A 446 -1.86 -23.70 0.25
C SER A 446 -3.22 -23.85 0.94
N TRP A 447 -4.15 -22.91 0.76
CA TRP A 447 -5.49 -22.94 1.37
C TRP A 447 -6.59 -23.38 0.40
N THR A 448 -6.25 -23.88 -0.80
CA THR A 448 -7.23 -24.40 -1.77
C THR A 448 -7.24 -25.93 -1.76
N ASP A 449 -8.16 -26.54 -2.51
CA ASP A 449 -8.18 -27.99 -2.76
C ASP A 449 -6.99 -28.46 -3.63
N GLU A 450 -6.22 -27.52 -4.18
CA GLU A 450 -5.06 -27.79 -5.03
C GLU A 450 -3.74 -27.43 -4.35
N GLY A 451 -3.71 -27.41 -3.01
CA GLY A 451 -2.54 -26.98 -2.23
C GLY A 451 -1.24 -27.76 -2.51
N TYR A 452 -1.34 -28.99 -3.02
CA TYR A 452 -0.20 -29.77 -3.50
C TYR A 452 0.54 -29.13 -4.68
N LYS A 453 -0.11 -28.24 -5.46
CA LYS A 453 0.53 -27.51 -6.56
C LYS A 453 1.66 -26.58 -6.09
N VAL A 454 1.66 -26.19 -4.82
CA VAL A 454 2.80 -25.50 -4.19
C VAL A 454 4.09 -26.32 -4.28
N ASN A 455 4.00 -27.65 -4.22
CA ASN A 455 5.14 -28.56 -4.31
C ASN A 455 5.70 -28.73 -5.73
N LEU A 456 5.01 -28.22 -6.76
CA LEU A 456 5.50 -28.22 -8.16
C LEU A 456 6.67 -27.25 -8.38
N GLY A 457 6.94 -26.38 -7.40
CA GLY A 457 7.96 -25.34 -7.46
C GLY A 457 7.39 -23.96 -7.71
N ALA A 458 8.14 -22.93 -7.35
CA ALA A 458 7.68 -21.54 -7.32
C ALA A 458 7.12 -21.04 -8.67
N GLU A 459 7.79 -21.36 -9.79
CA GLU A 459 7.34 -20.91 -11.12
C GLU A 459 6.04 -21.58 -11.56
N LYS A 460 5.93 -22.90 -11.42
CA LYS A 460 4.71 -23.65 -11.81
C LYS A 460 3.53 -23.30 -10.93
N ASN A 461 3.76 -23.15 -9.62
CA ASN A 461 2.73 -22.70 -8.69
C ASN A 461 2.26 -21.28 -9.02
N PHE A 462 3.19 -20.37 -9.34
CA PHE A 462 2.83 -19.00 -9.71
C PHE A 462 2.01 -18.95 -11.02
N LEU A 463 2.37 -19.73 -12.04
CA LEU A 463 1.60 -19.80 -13.28
C LEU A 463 0.16 -20.26 -13.05
N HIS A 464 -0.02 -21.30 -12.23
CA HIS A 464 -1.35 -21.76 -11.86
C HIS A 464 -2.13 -20.70 -11.07
N PHE A 465 -1.49 -20.07 -10.08
CA PHE A 465 -2.09 -18.97 -9.34
C PHE A 465 -2.51 -17.80 -10.24
N ALA A 466 -1.65 -17.41 -11.19
CA ALA A 466 -1.92 -16.32 -12.11
C ALA A 466 -3.17 -16.57 -12.97
N GLN A 467 -3.33 -17.81 -13.48
CA GLN A 467 -4.54 -18.20 -14.22
C GLN A 467 -5.79 -18.05 -13.35
N VAL A 468 -5.78 -18.65 -12.15
CA VAL A 468 -6.92 -18.62 -11.22
C VAL A 468 -7.27 -17.20 -10.79
N ILE A 469 -6.27 -16.36 -10.51
CA ILE A 469 -6.52 -15.01 -10.02
C ILE A 469 -7.00 -14.08 -11.12
N THR A 470 -6.50 -14.23 -12.36
CA THR A 470 -6.99 -13.46 -13.51
C THR A 470 -8.46 -13.77 -13.78
N GLU A 471 -8.85 -15.05 -13.83
CA GLU A 471 -10.24 -15.45 -14.01
C GLU A 471 -11.17 -14.88 -12.92
N LYS A 472 -10.73 -14.91 -11.65
CA LYS A 472 -11.49 -14.33 -10.54
C LYS A 472 -11.58 -12.81 -10.63
N TRP A 473 -10.48 -12.14 -10.99
CA TRP A 473 -10.42 -10.69 -11.15
C TRP A 473 -11.37 -10.20 -12.22
N ASP A 474 -11.38 -10.86 -13.38
CA ASP A 474 -12.24 -10.49 -14.50
C ASP A 474 -13.72 -10.75 -14.21
N SER A 475 -14.01 -11.75 -13.37
CA SER A 475 -15.38 -12.07 -12.98
C SER A 475 -15.97 -11.08 -11.96
N SER A 476 -15.16 -10.59 -11.01
CA SER A 476 -15.67 -9.79 -9.88
C SER A 476 -14.53 -9.03 -9.19
N GLN A 477 -14.26 -7.82 -9.67
CA GLN A 477 -13.20 -6.95 -9.12
C GLN A 477 -13.48 -6.54 -7.67
N ASP A 478 -14.75 -6.38 -7.28
CA ASP A 478 -15.12 -5.95 -5.93
C ASP A 478 -14.81 -7.01 -4.85
N ASP A 479 -14.56 -8.27 -5.24
CA ASP A 479 -14.07 -9.30 -4.31
C ASP A 479 -12.61 -9.05 -3.89
N PHE A 480 -11.90 -8.20 -4.62
CA PHE A 480 -10.54 -7.76 -4.33
C PHE A 480 -10.57 -6.42 -3.60
N ASN A 481 -10.79 -6.50 -2.29
CA ASN A 481 -10.86 -5.37 -1.38
C ASN A 481 -9.87 -5.55 -0.20
N GLU A 482 -9.91 -4.63 0.79
CA GLU A 482 -9.01 -4.72 1.94
C GLU A 482 -9.14 -6.03 2.72
N TYR A 483 -10.33 -6.62 2.78
CA TYR A 483 -10.54 -7.91 3.45
C TYR A 483 -9.70 -9.00 2.78
N PHE A 484 -9.73 -9.08 1.44
CA PHE A 484 -8.91 -10.05 0.70
C PHE A 484 -7.42 -9.87 1.00
N TYR A 485 -6.95 -8.62 1.04
CA TYR A 485 -5.56 -8.34 1.38
C TYR A 485 -5.19 -8.81 2.79
N LYS A 486 -5.98 -8.44 3.79
CA LYS A 486 -5.78 -8.85 5.19
C LYS A 486 -5.75 -10.37 5.30
N GLU A 487 -6.63 -11.07 4.57
CA GLU A 487 -6.67 -12.53 4.49
C GLU A 487 -5.37 -13.12 3.91
N ILE A 488 -4.81 -12.53 2.84
CA ILE A 488 -3.53 -12.97 2.26
C ILE A 488 -2.37 -12.79 3.24
N ILE A 489 -2.32 -11.67 3.95
CA ILE A 489 -1.28 -11.41 4.94
C ILE A 489 -1.40 -12.39 6.12
N ALA A 490 -2.60 -12.63 6.62
CA ALA A 490 -2.83 -13.64 7.65
C ALA A 490 -2.34 -15.02 7.20
N LYS A 491 -2.62 -15.43 5.96
CA LYS A 491 -2.11 -16.68 5.37
C LYS A 491 -0.58 -16.71 5.30
N LYS A 492 0.07 -15.59 5.00
CA LYS A 492 1.53 -15.47 5.07
C LYS A 492 2.06 -15.68 6.48
N ILE A 493 1.47 -15.01 7.48
CA ILE A 493 1.87 -15.14 8.89
C ILE A 493 1.77 -16.61 9.34
N ILE A 494 0.67 -17.28 8.99
CA ILE A 494 0.49 -18.71 9.25
C ILE A 494 1.56 -19.53 8.53
N PHE A 495 1.79 -19.28 7.24
CA PHE A 495 2.79 -20.02 6.45
C PHE A 495 4.20 -19.93 7.06
N ASP A 496 4.63 -18.73 7.45
CA ASP A 496 5.95 -18.51 8.07
C ASP A 496 6.03 -19.13 9.46
N ARG A 497 4.95 -19.08 10.24
CA ARG A 497 4.91 -19.74 11.56
C ARG A 497 4.94 -21.25 11.44
N THR A 498 4.20 -21.84 10.50
CA THR A 498 4.24 -23.28 10.18
C THR A 498 5.64 -23.71 9.83
N ARG A 499 6.33 -22.95 8.97
CA ARG A 499 7.74 -23.20 8.66
C ARG A 499 8.61 -23.21 9.91
N SER A 500 8.47 -22.20 10.78
CA SER A 500 9.26 -22.08 12.01
C SER A 500 8.99 -23.21 13.00
N LEU A 501 7.74 -23.64 13.16
CA LEU A 501 7.33 -24.70 14.08
C LEU A 501 7.81 -26.08 13.62
N ILE A 502 7.70 -26.38 12.31
CA ILE A 502 8.23 -27.64 11.74
C ILE A 502 9.73 -27.77 12.00
N MET A 503 10.49 -26.69 11.79
CA MET A 503 11.94 -26.68 12.02
C MET A 503 12.36 -26.95 13.48
N LYS A 504 11.42 -26.87 14.43
CA LYS A 504 11.64 -27.13 15.86
C LYS A 504 11.18 -28.52 16.30
N GLN A 505 10.57 -29.31 15.42
CA GLN A 505 10.08 -30.65 15.76
C GLN A 505 11.21 -31.66 15.81
N ASP A 506 11.14 -32.60 16.74
CA ASP A 506 12.17 -33.63 16.94
C ASP A 506 12.29 -34.59 15.74
N TRP A 507 11.17 -34.84 15.04
CA TRP A 507 11.15 -35.66 13.84
C TRP A 507 11.72 -34.95 12.60
N TYR A 508 11.93 -33.62 12.65
CA TYR A 508 12.43 -32.87 11.51
C TYR A 508 13.96 -32.87 11.45
N GLU A 509 14.51 -33.58 10.47
CA GLU A 509 15.94 -33.56 10.19
C GLU A 509 16.35 -32.26 9.46
N LYS A 510 17.48 -31.65 9.88
CA LYS A 510 18.03 -30.45 9.23
C LYS A 510 18.33 -30.72 7.76
N GLY A 511 17.67 -29.98 6.86
CA GLY A 511 17.78 -30.18 5.41
C GLY A 511 16.72 -31.12 4.83
N GLY A 512 15.77 -31.60 5.64
CA GLY A 512 14.63 -32.38 5.19
C GLY A 512 13.62 -31.60 4.35
N TYR A 513 12.52 -32.25 4.00
CA TYR A 513 11.51 -31.79 3.03
C TYR A 513 10.58 -30.66 3.54
N LEU A 514 11.13 -29.61 4.16
CA LEU A 514 10.37 -28.53 4.81
C LEU A 514 9.37 -27.86 3.86
N ALA A 515 9.78 -27.60 2.61
CA ALA A 515 8.93 -26.97 1.62
C ALA A 515 7.69 -27.82 1.29
N GLN A 516 7.80 -29.15 1.40
CA GLN A 516 6.72 -30.11 1.16
C GLN A 516 5.80 -30.27 2.37
N HIS A 517 6.34 -30.25 3.59
CA HIS A 517 5.53 -30.39 4.81
C HIS A 517 4.57 -29.21 5.00
N ILE A 518 4.99 -27.98 4.68
CA ILE A 518 4.18 -26.77 4.93
C ILE A 518 2.80 -26.82 4.24
N PRO A 519 2.68 -27.00 2.90
CA PRO A 519 1.38 -27.02 2.25
C PRO A 519 0.51 -28.20 2.71
N LEU A 520 1.10 -29.37 3.02
CA LEU A 520 0.34 -30.52 3.54
C LEU A 520 -0.20 -30.23 4.95
N THR A 521 0.61 -29.59 5.81
CA THR A 521 0.20 -29.18 7.16
C THR A 521 -0.97 -28.19 7.10
N ILE A 522 -0.86 -27.16 6.25
CA ILE A 522 -1.94 -26.17 6.05
C ILE A 522 -3.20 -26.85 5.49
N GLY A 523 -3.03 -27.78 4.54
CA GLY A 523 -4.14 -28.58 4.01
C GLY A 523 -4.88 -29.35 5.09
N LEU A 524 -4.17 -29.99 6.02
CA LEU A 524 -4.77 -30.74 7.13
C LEU A 524 -5.52 -29.82 8.09
N ILE A 525 -4.99 -28.63 8.41
CA ILE A 525 -5.68 -27.64 9.25
C ILE A 525 -7.00 -27.22 8.58
N ARG A 526 -6.96 -26.92 7.28
CA ARG A 526 -8.14 -26.54 6.50
C ARG A 526 -9.20 -27.65 6.52
N LEU A 527 -8.80 -28.89 6.28
CA LEU A 527 -9.70 -30.05 6.30
C LEU A 527 -10.26 -30.32 7.69
N ALA A 528 -9.46 -30.16 8.75
CA ALA A 528 -9.88 -30.31 10.13
C ALA A 528 -10.93 -29.25 10.53
N ALA A 529 -10.78 -28.01 10.07
CA ALA A 529 -11.77 -26.96 10.26
C ALA A 529 -13.05 -27.26 9.46
N ALA A 530 -12.92 -27.64 8.18
CA ALA A 530 -14.04 -27.95 7.31
C ALA A 530 -14.88 -29.15 7.81
N LYS A 531 -14.24 -30.19 8.37
CA LYS A 531 -14.91 -31.34 9.00
C LYS A 531 -15.82 -30.94 10.17
N ARG A 532 -15.54 -29.79 10.80
CA ARG A 532 -16.35 -29.20 11.88
C ARG A 532 -17.38 -28.19 11.37
N GLY A 533 -17.47 -27.96 10.06
CA GLY A 533 -18.31 -26.92 9.46
C GLY A 533 -17.80 -25.50 9.71
N LEU A 534 -16.54 -25.35 10.12
CA LEU A 534 -15.92 -24.09 10.50
C LEU A 534 -14.77 -23.71 9.54
N SER A 535 -14.27 -22.48 9.67
CA SER A 535 -13.13 -21.96 8.90
C SER A 535 -12.10 -21.31 9.84
N VAL A 536 -10.84 -21.19 9.42
CA VAL A 536 -9.82 -20.50 10.22
C VAL A 536 -10.10 -19.01 10.25
N ASP A 537 -10.03 -18.40 11.44
CA ASP A 537 -10.21 -16.94 11.58
C ASP A 537 -8.94 -16.19 11.17
N PHE A 538 -8.87 -15.83 9.89
CA PHE A 538 -7.77 -15.04 9.34
C PHE A 538 -7.73 -13.61 9.86
N MET A 539 -8.88 -13.02 10.20
CA MET A 539 -8.90 -11.63 10.70
C MET A 539 -8.26 -11.56 12.07
N ARG A 540 -8.52 -12.54 12.94
CA ARG A 540 -7.82 -12.65 14.23
C ARG A 540 -6.30 -12.70 14.11
N VAL A 541 -5.78 -13.41 13.10
CA VAL A 541 -4.33 -13.47 12.82
C VAL A 541 -3.81 -12.15 12.27
N TRP A 542 -4.59 -11.46 11.43
CA TRP A 542 -4.26 -10.12 10.95
C TRP A 542 -4.25 -9.11 12.12
N ASP A 543 -5.28 -9.04 12.94
CA ASP A 543 -5.39 -8.05 14.01
C ASP A 543 -4.26 -8.18 15.05
N LYS A 544 -3.86 -9.43 15.34
CA LYS A 544 -2.74 -9.72 16.24
C LYS A 544 -1.37 -9.75 15.56
N GLN A 545 -1.31 -9.71 14.23
CA GLN A 545 -0.12 -9.93 13.41
C GLN A 545 0.72 -11.17 13.81
N GLU A 546 0.11 -12.17 14.44
CA GLU A 546 0.76 -13.38 14.92
C GLU A 546 -0.23 -14.56 14.96
N VAL A 547 0.33 -15.77 15.05
CA VAL A 547 -0.47 -16.98 15.24
C VAL A 547 -0.69 -17.21 16.73
N GLY A 548 -1.95 -17.31 17.16
CA GLY A 548 -2.28 -17.57 18.57
C GLY A 548 -2.01 -19.02 19.01
N PRO A 549 -1.91 -19.30 20.32
CA PRO A 549 -1.52 -20.61 20.85
C PRO A 549 -2.36 -21.79 20.35
N ALA A 550 -3.68 -21.61 20.20
CA ALA A 550 -4.58 -22.64 19.68
C ALA A 550 -4.21 -23.09 18.26
N LEU A 551 -3.90 -22.13 17.38
CA LEU A 551 -3.51 -22.41 16.00
C LEU A 551 -2.07 -22.94 15.93
N GLU A 552 -1.17 -22.54 16.84
CA GLU A 552 0.17 -23.14 16.94
C GLU A 552 0.12 -24.62 17.32
N ALA A 553 -0.69 -24.98 18.31
CA ALA A 553 -0.89 -26.38 18.70
C ALA A 553 -1.45 -27.20 17.53
N ALA A 554 -2.44 -26.66 16.82
CA ALA A 554 -3.00 -27.29 15.62
C ALA A 554 -1.96 -27.47 14.51
N ILE A 555 -1.09 -26.48 14.28
CA ILE A 555 0.01 -26.57 13.32
C ILE A 555 0.96 -27.72 13.69
N ILE A 556 1.33 -27.86 14.96
CA ILE A 556 2.22 -28.93 15.42
C ILE A 556 1.59 -30.30 15.16
N THR A 557 0.37 -30.53 15.64
CA THR A 557 -0.36 -31.79 15.44
C THR A 557 -0.55 -32.13 13.96
N CYS A 558 -0.96 -31.16 13.13
CA CYS A 558 -1.09 -31.38 11.69
C CYS A 558 0.26 -31.61 11.00
N SER A 559 1.36 -31.03 11.51
CA SER A 559 2.68 -31.20 10.90
C SER A 559 3.25 -32.60 11.12
N GLU A 560 2.99 -33.20 12.28
CA GLU A 560 3.32 -34.61 12.57
C GLU A 560 2.58 -35.55 11.62
N MET A 561 1.28 -35.33 11.44
CA MET A 561 0.49 -36.12 10.51
C MET A 561 0.92 -35.91 9.05
N ALA A 562 1.20 -34.66 8.66
CA ALA A 562 1.75 -34.36 7.33
C ALA A 562 3.10 -35.08 7.11
N HIS A 563 3.94 -35.18 8.14
CA HIS A 563 5.18 -35.96 8.10
C HIS A 563 4.89 -37.45 7.88
N THR A 564 3.96 -38.03 8.62
CA THR A 564 3.55 -39.44 8.43
C THR A 564 3.07 -39.73 7.01
N ILE A 565 2.26 -38.85 6.42
CA ILE A 565 1.76 -39.00 5.04
C ILE A 565 2.91 -38.87 4.03
N LEU A 566 3.79 -37.89 4.24
CA LEU A 566 4.86 -37.57 3.31
C LEU A 566 5.95 -38.65 3.30
N MET A 567 6.29 -39.20 4.47
CA MET A 567 7.33 -40.23 4.61
C MET A 567 6.86 -41.65 4.29
N ASN A 568 5.55 -41.86 4.07
CA ASN A 568 4.97 -43.14 3.66
C ASN A 568 4.32 -43.04 2.27
N PRO A 569 5.13 -42.89 1.20
CA PRO A 569 4.62 -42.74 -0.16
C PRO A 569 3.92 -44.01 -0.67
N ASP A 570 2.96 -43.85 -1.57
CA ASP A 570 2.28 -44.98 -2.20
C ASP A 570 3.20 -45.82 -3.10
N LYS A 571 2.76 -47.06 -3.38
CA LYS A 571 3.45 -47.99 -4.28
C LYS A 571 3.73 -47.30 -5.63
N GLY A 572 5.01 -47.26 -6.00
CA GLY A 572 5.50 -46.65 -7.24
C GLY A 572 6.26 -45.33 -7.06
N TYR A 573 6.23 -44.72 -5.87
CA TYR A 573 6.96 -43.49 -5.58
C TYR A 573 8.18 -43.77 -4.68
N ARG A 574 9.39 -43.67 -5.25
CA ARG A 574 10.66 -43.78 -4.48
C ARG A 574 11.17 -42.43 -3.97
N ASN A 575 10.76 -41.33 -4.57
CA ASN A 575 11.21 -39.98 -4.22
C ASN A 575 10.09 -39.21 -3.51
N ILE A 576 10.32 -38.85 -2.26
CA ILE A 576 9.39 -38.13 -1.38
C ILE A 576 8.96 -36.78 -2.00
N SER A 577 9.89 -36.07 -2.64
CA SER A 577 9.59 -34.78 -3.30
C SER A 577 8.72 -34.92 -4.55
N GLU A 578 8.79 -36.05 -5.25
CA GLU A 578 7.89 -36.36 -6.38
C GLU A 578 6.53 -36.84 -5.90
N TRP A 579 6.47 -37.54 -4.77
CA TRP A 579 5.22 -37.94 -4.12
C TRP A 579 4.40 -36.71 -3.71
N ALA A 580 5.03 -35.74 -3.05
CA ALA A 580 4.40 -34.49 -2.60
C ALA A 580 3.77 -33.63 -3.71
N LYS A 581 4.15 -33.86 -4.97
CA LYS A 581 3.65 -33.14 -6.15
C LYS A 581 2.35 -33.72 -6.71
N ARG A 582 1.91 -34.88 -6.23
CA ARG A 582 0.79 -35.63 -6.79
C ARG A 582 -0.49 -35.34 -6.02
N GLU A 583 -1.59 -35.24 -6.75
CA GLU A 583 -2.93 -35.15 -6.20
C GLU A 583 -3.25 -36.32 -5.27
N LYS A 584 -2.80 -37.54 -5.58
CA LYS A 584 -2.93 -38.71 -4.69
C LYS A 584 -2.32 -38.52 -3.29
N CYS A 585 -1.21 -37.79 -3.19
CA CYS A 585 -0.63 -37.44 -1.89
C CYS A 585 -1.55 -36.49 -1.13
N TRP A 586 -2.20 -35.58 -1.87
CA TRP A 586 -3.16 -34.63 -1.32
C TRP A 586 -4.46 -35.30 -0.84
N GLU A 587 -4.97 -36.27 -1.60
CA GLU A 587 -6.19 -37.03 -1.27
C GLU A 587 -6.06 -37.72 0.10
N LYS A 588 -4.87 -38.26 0.41
CA LYS A 588 -4.58 -38.90 1.71
C LYS A 588 -4.80 -37.99 2.92
N LEU A 589 -4.74 -36.66 2.76
CA LEU A 589 -4.99 -35.75 3.89
C LEU A 589 -6.41 -35.92 4.43
N SER A 590 -7.39 -36.06 3.53
CA SER A 590 -8.80 -36.19 3.92
C SER A 590 -9.09 -37.49 4.69
N GLU A 591 -8.33 -38.53 4.40
CA GLU A 591 -8.39 -39.84 5.05
C GLU A 591 -7.67 -39.85 6.41
N ASN A 592 -6.70 -38.94 6.61
CA ASN A 592 -5.78 -38.93 7.75
C ASN A 592 -5.86 -37.60 8.52
N ILE A 593 -7.06 -37.05 8.74
CA ILE A 593 -7.23 -35.85 9.57
C ILE A 593 -6.95 -36.24 11.03
N PRO A 594 -5.96 -35.63 11.72
CA PRO A 594 -5.61 -36.01 13.08
C PRO A 594 -6.68 -35.56 14.09
N GLU A 595 -6.62 -36.12 15.30
CA GLU A 595 -7.36 -35.60 16.44
C GLU A 595 -6.80 -34.22 16.81
N MET A 596 -7.65 -33.19 16.81
CA MET A 596 -7.20 -31.81 17.01
C MET A 596 -7.10 -31.47 18.50
N PRO A 597 -6.20 -30.56 18.89
CA PRO A 597 -6.15 -30.02 20.25
C PRO A 597 -7.50 -29.47 20.71
N LYS A 598 -7.81 -29.59 22.01
CA LYS A 598 -9.09 -29.16 22.61
C LYS A 598 -9.43 -27.71 22.30
N ASP A 599 -8.42 -26.84 22.28
CA ASP A 599 -8.59 -25.40 22.08
C ASP A 599 -8.64 -25.00 20.59
N PHE A 600 -8.61 -25.95 19.64
CA PHE A 600 -8.58 -25.64 18.20
C PHE A 600 -9.76 -24.79 17.76
N GLU A 601 -10.94 -25.00 18.33
CA GLU A 601 -12.15 -24.20 18.02
C GLU A 601 -11.96 -22.71 18.32
N ASN A 602 -11.09 -22.36 19.25
CA ASN A 602 -10.81 -20.96 19.59
C ASN A 602 -10.18 -20.20 18.41
N CYS A 603 -9.53 -20.84 17.45
CA CYS A 603 -9.00 -20.16 16.25
C CYS A 603 -9.90 -20.30 15.01
N LEU A 604 -11.13 -20.77 15.17
CA LEU A 604 -12.08 -20.97 14.09
C LEU A 604 -13.24 -19.96 14.15
N ILE A 605 -13.89 -19.77 13.01
CA ILE A 605 -15.01 -18.88 12.80
C ILE A 605 -16.05 -19.54 11.87
N ASP A 606 -17.33 -19.22 12.09
CA ASP A 606 -18.43 -19.69 11.25
C ASP A 606 -18.28 -19.15 9.81
N PRO A 607 -18.31 -20.00 8.77
CA PRO A 607 -18.22 -19.57 7.37
C PRO A 607 -19.32 -18.58 6.95
N ARG A 608 -20.48 -18.59 7.62
CA ARG A 608 -21.57 -17.62 7.39
C ARG A 608 -21.13 -16.21 7.81
N THR A 609 -20.53 -16.07 8.98
CA THR A 609 -19.95 -14.80 9.46
C THR A 609 -18.84 -14.32 8.52
N VAL A 610 -17.99 -15.22 8.02
CA VAL A 610 -16.96 -14.86 7.02
C VAL A 610 -17.61 -14.35 5.74
N LYS A 611 -18.69 -14.99 5.28
CA LYS A 611 -19.41 -14.57 4.07
C LYS A 611 -20.09 -13.21 4.24
N GLU A 612 -20.67 -12.94 5.41
CA GLU A 612 -21.25 -11.64 5.77
C GLU A 612 -20.18 -10.55 5.74
N LYS A 613 -19.06 -10.74 6.44
CA LYS A 613 -17.92 -9.80 6.43
C LYS A 613 -17.38 -9.56 5.02
N LYS A 614 -17.28 -10.60 4.18
CA LYS A 614 -16.89 -10.46 2.76
C LYS A 614 -17.92 -9.67 1.95
N SER A 615 -19.21 -9.88 2.20
CA SER A 615 -20.27 -9.13 1.52
C SER A 615 -20.30 -7.66 1.93
N GLU A 616 -20.07 -7.36 3.21
CA GLU A 616 -19.94 -5.97 3.68
C GLU A 616 -18.69 -5.30 3.11
N ALA A 617 -17.53 -5.98 3.15
CA ALA A 617 -16.31 -5.46 2.54
C ALA A 617 -16.45 -5.23 1.03
N LYS A 618 -17.25 -6.06 0.34
CA LYS A 618 -17.59 -5.88 -1.08
C LYS A 618 -18.45 -4.64 -1.32
N LYS A 619 -19.47 -4.43 -0.49
CA LYS A 619 -20.31 -3.22 -0.54
C LYS A 619 -19.50 -1.97 -0.24
N GLN A 620 -18.66 -2.01 0.79
CA GLN A 620 -17.77 -0.91 1.14
C GLN A 620 -16.78 -0.61 0.01
N GLY A 621 -16.13 -1.64 -0.55
CA GLY A 621 -15.22 -1.46 -1.69
C GLY A 621 -15.91 -0.87 -2.92
N HIS A 622 -17.17 -1.22 -3.18
CA HIS A 622 -17.96 -0.62 -4.25
C HIS A 622 -18.28 0.86 -3.96
N VAL A 623 -18.70 1.19 -2.74
CA VAL A 623 -18.97 2.58 -2.31
C VAL A 623 -17.70 3.43 -2.36
N ASP A 624 -16.57 2.89 -1.90
CA ASP A 624 -15.27 3.57 -1.97
C ASP A 624 -14.89 3.81 -3.43
N ASN A 625 -15.04 2.81 -4.31
CA ASN A 625 -14.78 2.96 -5.75
C ASN A 625 -15.71 3.99 -6.42
N GLU A 626 -16.97 4.06 -6.01
CA GLU A 626 -17.94 5.06 -6.48
C GLU A 626 -17.61 6.47 -5.99
N TYR A 627 -17.24 6.60 -4.72
CA TYR A 627 -16.77 7.85 -4.14
C TYR A 627 -15.48 8.32 -4.79
N TYR A 628 -14.51 7.42 -5.00
CA TYR A 628 -13.28 7.72 -5.71
C TYR A 628 -13.55 8.16 -7.15
N LEU A 629 -14.48 7.52 -7.86
CA LEU A 629 -14.87 7.94 -9.20
C LEU A 629 -15.56 9.33 -9.19
N GLN A 630 -16.44 9.56 -8.23
CA GLN A 630 -17.11 10.86 -8.06
C GLN A 630 -16.08 11.95 -7.80
N LYS A 631 -15.10 11.69 -6.93
CA LYS A 631 -13.98 12.58 -6.63
C LYS A 631 -13.14 12.86 -7.87
N GLN A 632 -12.73 11.84 -8.63
CA GLN A 632 -12.02 12.00 -9.91
C GLN A 632 -12.79 12.89 -10.90
N VAL A 633 -14.11 12.71 -11.01
CA VAL A 633 -14.96 13.52 -11.88
C VAL A 633 -15.01 14.98 -11.44
N ILE A 634 -15.02 15.25 -10.13
CA ILE A 634 -15.05 16.61 -9.58
C ILE A 634 -13.67 17.26 -9.72
N ASP A 635 -12.60 16.54 -9.37
CA ASP A 635 -11.21 17.00 -9.37
C ASP A 635 -10.69 17.29 -10.79
N ALA A 636 -11.31 16.70 -11.83
CA ALA A 636 -11.06 17.06 -13.22
C ALA A 636 -11.30 18.56 -13.50
N GLY A 637 -12.12 19.20 -12.69
CA GLY A 637 -12.37 20.63 -12.74
C GLY A 637 -13.32 21.04 -13.86
N THR A 638 -13.96 22.21 -13.69
CA THR A 638 -14.96 22.72 -14.63
C THR A 638 -14.42 23.01 -16.02
N GLU A 639 -13.13 23.30 -16.16
CA GLU A 639 -12.54 23.64 -17.46
C GLU A 639 -12.34 22.41 -18.35
N PHE A 640 -11.91 21.29 -17.77
CA PHE A 640 -11.87 20.00 -18.46
C PHE A 640 -13.25 19.62 -19.03
N TRP A 641 -14.30 19.74 -18.20
CA TRP A 641 -15.65 19.38 -18.62
C TRP A 641 -16.27 20.32 -19.66
N ARG A 642 -15.85 21.59 -19.72
CA ARG A 642 -16.22 22.50 -20.82
C ARG A 642 -15.59 22.08 -22.15
N GLN A 643 -14.36 21.58 -22.14
CA GLN A 643 -13.74 21.04 -23.34
C GLN A 643 -14.49 19.79 -23.83
N VAL A 644 -14.81 18.87 -22.92
CA VAL A 644 -15.65 17.70 -23.22
C VAL A 644 -17.00 18.13 -23.80
N GLN A 645 -17.65 19.16 -23.23
CA GLN A 645 -18.92 19.69 -23.71
C GLN A 645 -18.85 20.20 -25.15
N LYS A 646 -17.83 21.02 -25.43
CA LYS A 646 -17.63 21.60 -26.76
C LYS A 646 -17.49 20.48 -27.80
N THR A 647 -16.68 19.47 -27.50
CA THR A 647 -16.48 18.32 -28.36
C THR A 647 -17.74 17.48 -28.54
N CYS A 648 -18.52 17.27 -27.48
CA CYS A 648 -19.82 16.59 -27.58
C CYS A 648 -20.80 17.33 -28.49
N ASN A 649 -20.83 18.66 -28.44
CA ASN A 649 -21.71 19.49 -29.25
C ASN A 649 -21.26 19.56 -30.72
N GLU A 650 -19.96 19.63 -30.99
CA GLU A 650 -19.40 19.67 -32.35
C GLU A 650 -19.58 18.34 -33.10
N ASN A 651 -19.57 17.22 -32.39
CA ASN A 651 -19.64 15.88 -33.00
C ASN A 651 -21.00 15.18 -32.82
N ALA A 652 -21.94 15.79 -32.09
CA ALA A 652 -23.25 15.20 -31.75
C ALA A 652 -23.17 13.79 -31.13
N LEU A 653 -22.15 13.53 -30.30
CA LEU A 653 -21.84 12.20 -29.75
C LEU A 653 -22.45 11.93 -28.36
N ALA A 654 -23.09 12.93 -27.74
CA ALA A 654 -23.72 12.82 -26.43
C ALA A 654 -25.25 12.84 -26.55
N SER A 655 -25.92 12.01 -25.74
CA SER A 655 -27.36 12.05 -25.55
C SER A 655 -27.79 13.27 -24.74
N GLN A 656 -29.08 13.64 -24.84
CA GLN A 656 -29.62 14.76 -24.06
C GLN A 656 -29.38 14.57 -22.55
N LYS A 657 -29.55 13.35 -22.04
CA LYS A 657 -29.31 13.01 -20.64
C LYS A 657 -27.85 13.20 -20.22
N GLU A 658 -26.89 12.81 -21.07
CA GLU A 658 -25.46 13.00 -20.83
C GLU A 658 -25.10 14.50 -20.83
N LEU A 659 -25.64 15.27 -21.78
CA LEU A 659 -25.46 16.72 -21.87
C LEU A 659 -26.05 17.46 -20.67
N ASP A 660 -27.21 17.04 -20.18
CA ASP A 660 -27.85 17.66 -19.00
C ASP A 660 -27.01 17.44 -17.74
N ILE A 661 -26.46 16.23 -17.56
CA ILE A 661 -25.57 15.88 -16.44
C ILE A 661 -24.24 16.64 -16.53
N LEU A 662 -23.66 16.73 -17.72
CA LEU A 662 -22.45 17.48 -17.98
C LEU A 662 -22.64 18.98 -17.70
N ASN A 663 -23.76 19.56 -18.16
CA ASN A 663 -24.14 20.94 -17.86
C ASN A 663 -24.35 21.17 -16.35
N HIS A 664 -24.92 20.19 -15.65
CA HIS A 664 -25.09 20.26 -14.21
C HIS A 664 -23.73 20.33 -13.49
N LEU A 665 -22.79 19.46 -13.87
CA LEU A 665 -21.42 19.47 -13.33
C LEU A 665 -20.74 20.82 -13.57
N ILE A 666 -20.80 21.36 -14.78
CA ILE A 666 -20.16 22.65 -15.14
C ILE A 666 -20.75 23.83 -14.34
N ARG A 667 -22.04 23.78 -13.99
CA ARG A 667 -22.72 24.86 -13.26
C ARG A 667 -22.57 24.78 -11.75
N LYS A 668 -22.60 23.56 -11.19
CA LYS A 668 -22.66 23.34 -9.73
C LYS A 668 -21.37 22.77 -9.15
N SER A 669 -20.39 22.42 -9.97
CA SER A 669 -19.14 21.75 -9.57
C SER A 669 -19.39 20.50 -8.72
N TYR A 670 -20.50 19.81 -8.99
CA TYR A 670 -20.95 18.65 -8.25
C TYR A 670 -21.73 17.70 -9.16
N VAL A 671 -21.59 16.40 -8.90
CA VAL A 671 -22.40 15.32 -9.47
C VAL A 671 -22.60 14.23 -8.43
N SER A 672 -23.71 13.51 -8.49
CA SER A 672 -23.91 12.27 -7.72
C SER A 672 -23.06 11.10 -8.25
N PRO A 673 -22.83 10.02 -7.48
CA PRO A 673 -22.07 8.85 -7.94
C PRO A 673 -22.63 8.22 -9.23
N GLU A 674 -23.95 8.14 -9.37
CA GLU A 674 -24.59 7.63 -10.61
C GLU A 674 -24.35 8.56 -11.80
N GLN A 675 -24.35 9.87 -11.58
CA GLN A 675 -23.99 10.84 -12.62
C GLN A 675 -22.51 10.76 -13.00
N ALA A 676 -21.62 10.52 -12.04
CA ALA A 676 -20.19 10.31 -12.29
C ALA A 676 -19.93 9.06 -13.14
N LYS A 677 -20.68 7.96 -12.94
CA LYS A 677 -20.63 6.78 -13.82
C LYS A 677 -21.10 7.10 -15.25
N VAL A 678 -22.17 7.88 -15.41
CA VAL A 678 -22.66 8.30 -16.73
C VAL A 678 -21.62 9.16 -17.44
N LEU A 679 -20.94 10.06 -16.73
CA LEU A 679 -19.85 10.84 -17.30
C LEU A 679 -18.63 10.00 -17.65
N LYS A 680 -18.23 9.04 -16.81
CA LYS A 680 -17.18 8.06 -17.14
C LYS A 680 -17.54 7.25 -18.39
N PHE A 681 -18.80 6.85 -18.53
CA PHE A 681 -19.29 6.15 -19.71
C PHE A 681 -19.23 7.05 -20.96
N LEU A 682 -19.63 8.32 -20.84
CA LEU A 682 -19.51 9.32 -21.90
C LEU A 682 -18.05 9.47 -22.35
N LEU A 683 -17.09 9.58 -21.41
CA LEU A 683 -15.67 9.66 -21.76
C LEU A 683 -15.19 8.40 -22.49
N ASN A 684 -15.54 7.20 -21.99
CA ASN A 684 -15.22 5.95 -22.68
C ASN A 684 -15.84 5.88 -24.08
N LYS A 685 -17.04 6.44 -24.27
CA LYS A 685 -17.70 6.53 -25.57
C LYS A 685 -16.96 7.49 -26.49
N LEU A 686 -16.57 8.67 -26.03
CA LEU A 686 -15.76 9.63 -26.80
C LEU A 686 -14.40 9.04 -27.20
N ASN A 687 -13.74 8.33 -26.29
CA ASN A 687 -12.48 7.64 -26.55
C ASN A 687 -12.60 6.58 -27.66
N LYS A 688 -13.75 5.87 -27.74
CA LYS A 688 -14.03 4.95 -28.88
C LYS A 688 -14.15 5.64 -30.23
N TYR A 689 -14.44 6.94 -30.25
CA TYR A 689 -14.48 7.77 -31.45
C TYR A 689 -13.15 8.53 -31.68
N GLY A 690 -12.09 8.23 -30.93
CA GLY A 690 -10.78 8.87 -31.06
C GLY A 690 -10.67 10.25 -30.41
N LEU A 691 -11.61 10.60 -29.52
CA LEU A 691 -11.65 11.88 -28.81
C LEU A 691 -11.25 11.64 -27.34
N ASN A 692 -9.94 11.72 -27.07
CA ASN A 692 -9.36 11.24 -25.82
C ASN A 692 -9.56 12.21 -24.66
N TYR A 693 -10.35 11.75 -23.69
CA TYR A 693 -10.55 12.40 -22.41
C TYR A 693 -10.39 11.37 -21.30
N THR A 694 -9.54 11.68 -20.34
CA THR A 694 -9.30 10.87 -19.14
C THR A 694 -9.57 11.71 -17.91
N LEU A 695 -10.28 11.14 -16.93
CA LEU A 695 -10.39 11.76 -15.62
C LEU A 695 -9.00 11.81 -14.98
N PRO A 696 -8.70 12.81 -14.15
CA PRO A 696 -7.56 12.72 -13.25
C PRO A 696 -7.73 11.48 -12.40
N ASP A 697 -6.67 10.70 -12.26
CA ASP A 697 -6.62 9.72 -11.18
C ASP A 697 -6.48 10.49 -9.85
N ASN A 698 -6.95 9.94 -8.72
CA ASN A 698 -6.90 10.62 -7.40
C ASN A 698 -5.44 10.72 -6.92
N HIS A 699 -4.71 11.59 -7.58
CA HIS A 699 -3.27 11.77 -7.55
C HIS A 699 -2.99 13.27 -7.63
N ASP A 700 -3.66 14.06 -6.79
CA ASP A 700 -3.41 15.49 -6.60
C ASP A 700 -3.18 15.80 -5.14
#